data_AF-A0A0D2BFA6-F1
#
_entry.id   AF-A0A0D2BFA6-F1
#
_cell.length_a   1.000
_cell.length_b   1.000
_cell.length_c   1.000
_cell.angle_alpha   90.00
_cell.angle_beta   90.00
_cell.angle_gamma   90.00
#
_symmetry.space_group_name_H-M   'P 1'
#
loop_
_entity.id
_entity.type
_entity.pdbx_description
1 polymer ?
#
loop_
_entity_poly.entity_id
_entity_poly.type
_entity_poly.pdbx_seq_one_letter_code
_entity_poly.pdbx_strand_id
1 'polypeptide(L)'
;MAAVDPSELGQMNQLHVANTTSTTRPEVAAGKSSHRSRYAPLLSRWMFDLFCALWIVPIVFLLVQNYRNWIVGAGVGCRLSWFKHKCYIDLLSIDGSNPESKAAKLDQVDHEILGALQFVAKALEVWFGIVATSLIYDLTMLLGKHDHGLPIAYLLTHVEFGDICMVVDHNFWKSSCLLSRQGRRGVYLFAISVALLCIICNLMGPATAVLVLPTLGWAETVVPNPQRLGQVANLESPKNPAIAPGCDASALAAGNFTCMSYFLPILDEMSLHQQFGLQELYDQGYLMDFGVFRESGLSYTFNMTAQANLFPIWSPNRQVLREMSNDYVEFQATQGANRTFEKSKSIAAKFNRTLDRTLYGAYRNVLDVTLVRRGPSLGMTESCARGNVTEIIVSEAKSVRCFYRNWSLDGVDNGYECIRVGTGWSDPNLANSQFSIGNKDNAATGNVTVDVYMEAESIWLRENILKCVSNSPDAATSCDWDKMFSGTSPDVEIYLQSQQWMTYTLPLPEGGTAVAVCHSYTFLDTMPYNIDISPTTNALGLVNLLAPSVVGDPIPLHPDWLLAAWAVTRSGVADGDRAAATNLVTTLKWAANSEPPETLDDEDFPIYVLNSLHLTTILHALTLVDFSTLNATGSTAAADDRAALIVSRRLRVWAYGHSSHTFRVGLVVVVCGVLCVFLRLGFGCFVASRHRCTLNFLTAALRYAPSGGEFNGAGKKSDITQVSVRVVDKGGGVVDIVRPHGNVRYRPLRGLV
;
A
#
# COMPACT_ATOMS: atom_id res chain seq x y z
N MET A 1 -46.64 26.87 -6.15
CA MET A 1 -47.39 27.98 -5.50
C MET A 1 -46.45 29.17 -5.41
N ALA A 2 -46.84 30.30 -6.03
CA ALA A 2 -46.15 31.60 -6.21
C ALA A 2 -44.79 31.53 -6.95
N ALA A 3 -44.60 31.86 -8.24
CA ALA A 3 -45.12 32.87 -9.19
C ALA A 3 -44.67 34.32 -8.93
N VAL A 4 -43.64 34.79 -9.68
CA VAL A 4 -43.50 36.17 -10.22
C VAL A 4 -42.74 36.09 -11.57
N ASP A 5 -43.21 36.92 -12.50
CA ASP A 5 -43.04 36.95 -13.96
C ASP A 5 -41.69 37.50 -14.49
N PRO A 6 -41.35 37.24 -15.77
CA PRO A 6 -40.18 37.74 -16.49
C PRO A 6 -40.52 38.90 -17.45
N SER A 7 -39.87 40.04 -17.28
CA SER A 7 -39.82 41.10 -18.31
C SER A 7 -38.61 42.00 -18.08
N GLU A 8 -37.70 42.01 -19.06
CA GLU A 8 -37.07 43.21 -19.65
C GLU A 8 -35.75 42.86 -20.35
N LEU A 9 -35.93 42.40 -21.59
CA LEU A 9 -34.91 42.39 -22.63
C LEU A 9 -35.16 43.64 -23.49
N GLY A 10 -34.18 44.54 -23.58
CA GLY A 10 -34.09 45.49 -24.69
C GLY A 10 -33.98 46.97 -24.33
N GLN A 11 -33.07 47.62 -25.06
CA GLN A 11 -32.92 49.06 -25.27
C GLN A 11 -32.16 49.85 -24.19
N MET A 12 -30.94 50.29 -24.53
CA MET A 12 -30.59 51.72 -24.54
C MET A 12 -29.21 51.95 -25.18
N ASN A 13 -29.22 52.16 -26.51
CA ASN A 13 -28.34 53.10 -27.18
C ASN A 13 -28.99 54.47 -27.04
N GLN A 14 -28.32 55.47 -26.44
CA GLN A 14 -28.43 56.86 -26.90
C GLN A 14 -27.33 57.75 -26.31
N LEU A 15 -26.68 58.46 -27.23
CA LEU A 15 -25.76 59.57 -26.99
C LEU A 15 -26.46 60.72 -26.27
N HIS A 16 -25.80 61.31 -25.28
CA HIS A 16 -26.03 62.71 -24.92
C HIS A 16 -24.77 63.54 -25.17
N VAL A 17 -24.90 64.39 -26.19
CA VAL A 17 -24.07 65.57 -26.45
C VAL A 17 -24.38 66.61 -25.38
N ALA A 18 -23.37 67.08 -24.66
CA ALA A 18 -23.43 68.31 -23.89
C ALA A 18 -22.30 69.24 -24.34
N ASN A 19 -22.70 70.27 -25.07
CA ASN A 19 -21.92 71.46 -25.36
C ASN A 19 -21.92 72.37 -24.13
N THR A 20 -20.76 72.68 -23.58
CA THR A 20 -20.57 73.90 -22.78
C THR A 20 -19.18 74.46 -23.03
N THR A 21 -19.17 75.49 -23.88
CA THR A 21 -18.12 76.50 -23.96
C THR A 21 -18.03 77.26 -22.63
N SER A 22 -16.88 77.23 -21.96
CA SER A 22 -16.48 78.35 -21.11
C SER A 22 -14.97 78.59 -21.23
N THR A 23 -14.69 79.79 -21.69
CA THR A 23 -13.39 80.42 -21.89
C THR A 23 -12.76 80.70 -20.54
N THR A 24 -11.67 80.02 -20.18
CA THR A 24 -10.66 80.60 -19.27
C THR A 24 -9.27 80.13 -19.66
N ARG A 25 -8.42 81.11 -19.95
CA ARG A 25 -6.99 80.99 -20.25
C ARG A 25 -6.26 81.05 -18.89
N PRO A 26 -5.46 80.05 -18.49
CA PRO A 26 -4.46 80.27 -17.47
C PRO A 26 -3.09 80.45 -18.12
N GLU A 27 -2.48 81.58 -17.78
CA GLU A 27 -1.11 81.92 -18.06
C GLU A 27 -0.14 80.83 -17.60
N VAL A 28 0.88 80.62 -18.43
CA VAL A 28 2.01 79.73 -18.19
C VAL A 28 2.89 80.34 -17.11
N ALA A 29 2.81 79.81 -15.88
CA ALA A 29 3.85 80.00 -14.87
C ALA A 29 4.97 78.96 -15.12
N ALA A 30 6.08 79.42 -15.69
CA ALA A 30 7.31 78.68 -15.83
C ALA A 30 7.94 78.42 -14.45
N GLY A 31 7.75 77.21 -13.92
CA GLY A 31 8.32 76.75 -12.65
C GLY A 31 9.28 75.57 -12.85
N LYS A 32 10.57 75.80 -12.54
CA LYS A 32 11.70 74.86 -12.57
C LYS A 32 11.39 73.52 -11.88
N SER A 33 11.43 72.41 -12.62
CA SER A 33 11.54 71.05 -12.08
C SER A 33 12.15 70.10 -13.12
N SER A 34 13.41 70.37 -13.50
CA SER A 34 14.24 69.50 -14.33
C SER A 34 15.28 68.85 -13.43
N HIS A 35 14.96 67.71 -12.81
CA HIS A 35 15.99 66.73 -12.35
C HIS A 35 15.43 65.38 -11.84
N ARG A 36 14.11 65.16 -11.74
CA ARG A 36 13.53 63.97 -11.08
C ARG A 36 13.18 62.76 -11.97
N SER A 37 13.44 62.76 -13.29
CA SER A 37 12.87 61.75 -14.21
C SER A 37 13.88 60.78 -14.89
N ARG A 38 14.99 60.41 -14.24
CA ARG A 38 15.89 59.35 -14.78
C ARG A 38 15.90 58.02 -14.01
N TYR A 39 15.44 58.00 -12.75
CA TYR A 39 15.50 56.79 -11.90
C TYR A 39 14.20 55.96 -11.88
N ALA A 40 13.04 56.57 -12.18
CA ALA A 40 11.75 55.89 -12.18
C ALA A 40 11.63 54.68 -13.14
N PRO A 41 12.13 54.71 -14.40
CA PRO A 41 11.99 53.58 -15.32
C PRO A 41 12.92 52.40 -14.98
N LEU A 42 14.08 52.68 -14.37
CA LEU A 42 14.98 51.63 -13.89
C LEU A 42 14.39 50.93 -12.67
N LEU A 43 13.92 51.70 -11.68
CA LEU A 43 13.29 51.15 -10.47
C LEU A 43 12.07 50.28 -10.79
N SER A 44 11.18 50.74 -11.68
CA SER A 44 10.01 49.98 -12.10
C SER A 44 10.37 48.63 -12.75
N ARG A 45 11.47 48.58 -13.52
CA ARG A 45 11.94 47.34 -14.15
C ARG A 45 12.57 46.38 -13.13
N TRP A 46 13.40 46.88 -12.23
CA TRP A 46 13.94 46.07 -11.12
C TRP A 46 12.83 45.47 -10.25
N MET A 47 11.77 46.23 -9.98
CA MET A 47 10.60 45.73 -9.27
C MET A 47 9.84 44.64 -10.05
N PHE A 48 9.75 44.76 -11.37
CA PHE A 48 9.14 43.72 -12.22
C PHE A 48 10.01 42.45 -12.31
N ASP A 49 11.33 42.59 -12.49
CA ASP A 49 12.24 41.45 -12.51
C ASP A 49 12.26 40.74 -11.14
N LEU A 50 12.19 41.50 -10.04
CA LEU A 50 11.99 40.95 -8.70
C LEU A 50 10.67 40.19 -8.58
N PHE A 51 9.57 40.75 -9.09
CA PHE A 51 8.26 40.08 -9.14
C PHE A 51 8.31 38.77 -9.94
N CYS A 52 9.01 38.73 -11.07
CA CYS A 52 9.21 37.49 -11.83
C CYS A 52 10.04 36.45 -11.05
N ALA A 53 11.13 36.88 -10.40
CA ALA A 53 11.97 35.98 -9.59
C ALA A 53 11.20 35.40 -8.39
N LEU A 54 10.31 36.20 -7.78
CA LEU A 54 9.58 35.81 -6.57
C LEU A 54 8.60 34.66 -6.81
N TRP A 55 8.21 34.38 -8.06
CA TRP A 55 7.43 33.20 -8.43
C TRP A 55 8.13 31.87 -8.08
N ILE A 56 9.47 31.83 -8.07
CA ILE A 56 10.24 30.62 -7.74
C ILE A 56 10.05 30.23 -6.26
N VAL A 57 9.86 31.19 -5.37
CA VAL A 57 9.77 30.97 -3.91
C VAL A 57 8.65 30.00 -3.52
N PRO A 58 7.36 30.24 -3.88
CA PRO A 58 6.29 29.31 -3.55
C PRO A 58 6.47 27.94 -4.22
N ILE A 59 7.02 27.89 -5.43
CA ILE A 59 7.28 26.64 -6.16
C ILE A 59 8.33 25.77 -5.45
N VAL A 60 9.47 26.35 -5.08
CA VAL A 60 10.52 25.63 -4.34
C VAL A 60 10.01 25.15 -2.99
N PHE A 61 9.22 25.97 -2.29
CA PHE A 61 8.59 25.55 -1.04
C PHE A 61 7.70 24.31 -1.24
N LEU A 62 6.80 24.32 -2.22
CA LEU A 62 5.92 23.19 -2.51
C LEU A 62 6.68 21.94 -2.93
N LEU A 63 7.75 22.08 -3.71
CA LEU A 63 8.62 20.97 -4.09
C LEU A 63 9.24 20.32 -2.85
N VAL A 64 9.81 21.12 -1.95
CA VAL A 64 10.40 20.61 -0.70
C VAL A 64 9.36 19.84 0.13
N GLN A 65 8.11 20.32 0.21
CA GLN A 65 7.07 19.61 0.95
C GLN A 65 6.64 18.29 0.32
N ASN A 66 6.52 18.24 -1.00
CA ASN A 66 6.17 17.02 -1.72
C ASN A 66 7.29 15.98 -1.67
N TYR A 67 8.55 16.39 -1.74
CA TYR A 67 9.69 15.47 -1.59
C TYR A 67 9.84 14.92 -0.16
N ARG A 68 9.44 15.70 0.85
CA ARG A 68 9.44 15.24 2.25
C ARG A 68 8.26 14.33 2.59
N ASN A 69 7.38 14.00 1.63
CA ASN A 69 6.14 13.26 1.86
C ASN A 69 5.35 13.80 3.06
N TRP A 70 5.15 15.13 3.10
CA TRP A 70 4.64 15.77 4.31
C TRP A 70 3.18 15.38 4.59
N ILE A 71 2.97 14.68 5.70
CA ILE A 71 1.64 14.33 6.23
C ILE A 71 0.97 15.57 6.84
N VAL A 72 -0.22 15.88 6.31
CA VAL A 72 -1.09 16.97 6.79
C VAL A 72 -1.96 16.50 7.96
N GLY A 73 -2.65 15.36 7.81
CA GLY A 73 -3.48 14.74 8.83
C GLY A 73 -4.82 14.21 8.30
N ALA A 74 -5.82 14.07 9.17
CA ALA A 74 -7.17 13.58 8.83
C ALA A 74 -7.92 14.50 7.85
N GLY A 75 -7.55 15.78 7.81
CA GLY A 75 -8.09 16.79 6.90
C GLY A 75 -6.97 17.73 6.44
N VAL A 76 -7.23 18.46 5.36
CA VAL A 76 -6.29 19.41 4.75
C VAL A 76 -6.01 20.59 5.69
N GLY A 77 -6.99 20.97 6.52
CA GLY A 77 -6.87 22.05 7.51
C GLY A 77 -6.12 21.69 8.79
N CYS A 78 -5.79 20.42 9.03
CA CYS A 78 -5.36 19.94 10.35
C CYS A 78 -3.98 20.42 10.80
N ARG A 79 -3.22 21.01 9.89
CA ARG A 79 -1.92 21.63 10.19
C ARG A 79 -2.07 23.05 10.75
N LEU A 80 -3.19 23.72 10.51
CA LEU A 80 -3.45 25.07 11.00
C LEU A 80 -3.62 25.01 12.52
N SER A 81 -2.83 25.77 13.26
CA SER A 81 -2.79 25.73 14.73
C SER A 81 -4.17 25.92 15.38
N TRP A 82 -5.01 26.75 14.77
CA TRP A 82 -6.38 27.04 15.20
C TRP A 82 -7.41 25.97 14.82
N PHE A 83 -7.09 25.07 13.88
CA PHE A 83 -7.97 23.99 13.41
C PHE A 83 -7.53 22.59 13.85
N LYS A 84 -6.27 22.44 14.28
CA LYS A 84 -5.66 21.16 14.70
C LYS A 84 -6.49 20.37 15.71
N HIS A 85 -7.13 21.05 16.66
CA HIS A 85 -7.94 20.39 17.70
C HIS A 85 -9.30 19.87 17.18
N LYS A 86 -9.77 20.36 16.03
CA LYS A 86 -11.03 19.95 15.40
C LYS A 86 -10.87 18.74 14.46
N CYS A 87 -9.64 18.34 14.20
CA CYS A 87 -9.29 17.23 13.32
C CYS A 87 -9.24 15.86 14.00
N TYR A 88 -9.47 15.82 15.30
CA TYR A 88 -9.55 14.57 16.02
C TYR A 88 -10.87 13.86 15.68
N ILE A 89 -10.74 12.73 15.00
CA ILE A 89 -11.83 11.79 14.77
C ILE A 89 -11.68 10.71 15.82
N ASP A 90 -12.73 10.53 16.61
CA ASP A 90 -12.77 9.50 17.63
C ASP A 90 -13.14 8.17 16.96
N LEU A 91 -12.15 7.46 16.42
CA LEU A 91 -12.39 6.30 15.55
C LEU A 91 -12.97 5.10 16.31
N LEU A 92 -12.82 5.05 17.63
CA LEU A 92 -13.29 3.95 18.49
C LEU A 92 -14.47 4.38 19.40
N SER A 93 -15.14 5.50 19.09
CA SER A 93 -16.25 6.03 19.90
C SER A 93 -17.47 5.10 19.84
N ILE A 94 -17.83 4.50 20.98
CA ILE A 94 -19.06 3.70 21.13
C ILE A 94 -20.25 4.60 21.56
N ASP A 95 -19.98 5.74 22.22
CA ASP A 95 -20.98 6.60 22.86
C ASP A 95 -21.61 7.69 21.93
N GLY A 96 -21.88 7.36 20.67
CA GLY A 96 -22.80 8.17 19.84
C GLY A 96 -22.24 9.46 19.22
N SER A 97 -20.92 9.69 19.22
CA SER A 97 -20.34 10.67 18.29
C SER A 97 -20.04 9.96 16.97
N ASN A 98 -20.99 9.93 16.03
CA ASN A 98 -20.82 9.22 14.76
C ASN A 98 -19.49 9.64 14.10
N PRO A 99 -18.46 8.77 14.05
CA PRO A 99 -17.18 9.11 13.41
C PRO A 99 -17.41 9.50 11.96
N GLU A 100 -18.41 8.89 11.31
CA GLU A 100 -18.91 9.25 9.98
C GLU A 100 -19.39 10.70 9.89
N SER A 101 -20.12 11.19 10.89
CA SER A 101 -20.61 12.58 10.90
C SER A 101 -19.47 13.59 11.06
N LYS A 102 -18.43 13.23 11.81
CA LYS A 102 -17.22 14.06 11.95
C LYS A 102 -16.38 13.99 10.68
N ALA A 103 -16.20 12.80 10.11
CA ALA A 103 -15.51 12.62 8.83
C ALA A 103 -16.21 13.40 7.71
N ALA A 104 -17.55 13.37 7.64
CA ALA A 104 -18.33 14.15 6.67
C ALA A 104 -18.19 15.67 6.88
N LYS A 105 -18.14 16.14 8.14
CA LYS A 105 -17.85 17.54 8.45
C LYS A 105 -16.42 17.93 8.05
N LEU A 106 -15.45 17.05 8.23
CA LEU A 106 -14.09 17.27 7.75
C LEU A 106 -14.06 17.31 6.22
N ASP A 107 -14.73 16.38 5.54
CA ASP A 107 -14.81 16.33 4.08
C ASP A 107 -15.41 17.61 3.48
N GLN A 108 -16.47 18.15 4.09
CA GLN A 108 -17.06 19.42 3.68
C GLN A 108 -16.06 20.59 3.80
N VAL A 109 -15.34 20.68 4.93
CA VAL A 109 -14.33 21.73 5.15
C VAL A 109 -13.12 21.52 4.23
N ASP A 110 -12.72 20.28 4.01
CA ASP A 110 -11.64 19.92 3.10
C ASP A 110 -11.99 20.35 1.68
N HIS A 111 -13.24 20.19 1.24
CA HIS A 111 -13.70 20.65 -0.07
C HIS A 111 -13.55 22.17 -0.23
N GLU A 112 -13.91 22.97 0.78
CA GLU A 112 -13.74 24.42 0.77
C GLU A 112 -12.25 24.81 0.71
N ILE A 113 -11.39 24.16 1.50
CA ILE A 113 -9.95 24.42 1.52
C ILE A 113 -9.30 24.01 0.20
N LEU A 114 -9.67 22.85 -0.36
CA LEU A 114 -9.19 22.40 -1.66
C LEU A 114 -9.62 23.36 -2.76
N GLY A 115 -10.84 23.90 -2.72
CA GLY A 115 -11.30 24.96 -3.62
C GLY A 115 -10.44 26.24 -3.50
N ALA A 116 -10.10 26.66 -2.28
CA ALA A 116 -9.20 27.79 -2.07
C ALA A 116 -7.78 27.51 -2.60
N LEU A 117 -7.27 26.29 -2.43
CA LEU A 117 -5.97 25.86 -2.95
C LEU A 117 -5.96 25.80 -4.49
N GLN A 118 -7.07 25.42 -5.13
CA GLN A 118 -7.22 25.52 -6.59
C GLN A 118 -7.12 26.97 -7.08
N PHE A 119 -7.69 27.92 -6.33
CA PHE A 119 -7.52 29.34 -6.65
C PHE A 119 -6.05 29.78 -6.54
N VAL A 120 -5.32 29.30 -5.52
CA VAL A 120 -3.86 29.54 -5.40
C VAL A 120 -3.10 28.94 -6.58
N ALA A 121 -3.42 27.71 -6.99
CA ALA A 121 -2.81 27.07 -8.16
C ALA A 121 -3.08 27.88 -9.45
N LYS A 122 -4.29 28.41 -9.62
CA LYS A 122 -4.66 29.27 -10.75
C LYS A 122 -3.94 30.62 -10.70
N ALA A 123 -3.78 31.21 -9.52
CA ALA A 123 -3.01 32.43 -9.35
C ALA A 123 -1.53 32.24 -9.72
N LEU A 124 -0.93 31.10 -9.35
CA LEU A 124 0.44 30.73 -9.74
C LEU A 124 0.57 30.51 -11.26
N GLU A 125 -0.45 29.93 -11.90
CA GLU A 125 -0.52 29.78 -13.35
C GLU A 125 -0.57 31.15 -14.05
N VAL A 126 -1.47 32.05 -13.62
CA VAL A 126 -1.60 33.40 -14.20
C VAL A 126 -0.31 34.21 -13.98
N TRP A 127 0.29 34.11 -12.79
CA TRP A 127 1.56 34.75 -12.50
C TRP A 127 2.67 34.24 -13.43
N PHE A 128 2.77 32.92 -13.63
CA PHE A 128 3.70 32.37 -14.62
C PHE A 128 3.40 32.86 -16.04
N GLY A 129 2.13 32.93 -16.43
CA GLY A 129 1.70 33.49 -17.72
C GLY A 129 2.26 34.90 -17.95
N ILE A 130 2.21 35.77 -16.94
CA ILE A 130 2.81 37.12 -17.00
C ILE A 130 4.33 37.03 -17.23
N VAL A 131 5.03 36.10 -16.55
CA VAL A 131 6.47 35.89 -16.75
C VAL A 131 6.75 35.42 -18.19
N ALA A 132 6.01 34.44 -18.69
CA ALA A 132 6.17 33.90 -20.03
C ALA A 132 5.90 34.96 -21.12
N THR A 133 4.82 35.74 -20.99
CA THR A 133 4.52 36.88 -21.87
C THR A 133 5.67 37.87 -21.91
N SER A 134 6.24 38.19 -20.74
CA SER A 134 7.37 39.12 -20.65
C SER A 134 8.65 38.56 -21.27
N LEU A 135 8.86 37.24 -21.21
CA LEU A 135 9.98 36.57 -21.86
C LEU A 135 9.84 36.61 -23.38
N ILE A 136 8.64 36.35 -23.92
CA ILE A 136 8.37 36.45 -25.35
C ILE A 136 8.59 37.90 -25.82
N TYR A 137 8.13 38.89 -25.06
CA TYR A 137 8.38 40.30 -25.36
C TYR A 137 9.89 40.62 -25.44
N ASP A 138 10.69 40.15 -24.48
CA ASP A 138 12.14 40.34 -24.48
C ASP A 138 12.82 39.61 -25.66
N LEU A 139 12.35 38.40 -26.02
CA LEU A 139 12.81 37.67 -27.19
C LEU A 139 12.47 38.41 -28.49
N THR A 140 11.23 38.88 -28.66
CA THR A 140 10.80 39.66 -29.83
C THR A 140 11.61 40.95 -29.97
N MET A 141 11.94 41.62 -28.86
CA MET A 141 12.84 42.77 -28.83
C MET A 141 14.27 42.46 -29.26
N LEU A 142 14.74 41.23 -28.99
CA LEU A 142 16.05 40.76 -29.42
C LEU A 142 16.09 40.49 -30.93
N LEU A 143 15.02 39.91 -31.49
CA LEU A 143 14.88 39.74 -32.95
C LEU A 143 14.77 41.07 -33.70
N GLY A 144 14.05 42.06 -33.15
CA GLY A 144 13.90 43.39 -33.75
C GLY A 144 15.19 44.25 -33.79
N LYS A 145 16.31 43.72 -33.29
CA LYS A 145 17.63 44.38 -33.32
C LYS A 145 18.34 44.26 -34.68
N HIS A 146 17.94 43.34 -35.55
CA HIS A 146 18.58 43.15 -36.86
C HIS A 146 18.15 44.25 -37.86
N ASP A 147 19.08 44.68 -38.72
CA ASP A 147 19.01 45.88 -39.58
C ASP A 147 17.85 45.94 -40.60
N HIS A 148 17.01 44.89 -40.68
CA HIS A 148 15.90 44.76 -41.63
C HIS A 148 14.51 45.00 -41.01
N GLY A 149 14.43 45.35 -39.72
CA GLY A 149 13.15 45.56 -39.02
C GLY A 149 12.48 44.24 -38.60
N LEU A 150 11.40 44.34 -37.81
CA LEU A 150 10.61 43.20 -37.35
C LEU A 150 9.30 43.14 -38.17
N PRO A 151 8.95 42.01 -38.83
CA PRO A 151 7.67 41.90 -39.51
C PRO A 151 6.52 42.06 -38.52
N ILE A 152 5.46 42.77 -38.93
CA ILE A 152 4.33 43.14 -38.05
C ILE A 152 3.65 41.91 -37.43
N ALA A 153 3.68 40.75 -38.10
CA ALA A 153 3.16 39.49 -37.57
C ALA A 153 3.83 39.05 -36.24
N TYR A 154 5.09 39.45 -35.99
CA TYR A 154 5.82 39.10 -34.77
C TYR A 154 5.58 40.07 -33.60
N LEU A 155 4.96 41.24 -33.85
CA LEU A 155 4.68 42.25 -32.83
C LEU A 155 3.63 41.76 -31.84
N LEU A 156 2.58 41.09 -32.31
CA LEU A 156 1.46 40.65 -31.49
C LEU A 156 1.68 39.27 -30.87
N THR A 157 2.80 38.59 -31.17
CA THR A 157 3.08 37.24 -30.67
C THR A 157 3.11 37.16 -29.14
N HIS A 158 3.57 38.19 -28.44
CA HIS A 158 3.52 38.23 -26.98
C HIS A 158 2.10 38.38 -26.40
N VAL A 159 1.12 38.82 -27.21
CA VAL A 159 -0.30 38.95 -26.83
C VAL A 159 -1.10 37.71 -27.25
N GLU A 160 -0.72 37.07 -28.36
CA GLU A 160 -1.49 35.98 -29.01
C GLU A 160 -0.90 34.56 -28.80
N PHE A 161 0.26 34.40 -28.13
CA PHE A 161 0.90 33.08 -27.98
C PHE A 161 0.11 32.03 -27.17
N GLY A 162 -1.03 32.42 -26.58
CA GLY A 162 -1.98 31.47 -26.01
C GLY A 162 -2.62 30.54 -27.05
N ASP A 163 -2.59 30.91 -28.33
CA ASP A 163 -3.08 30.09 -29.44
C ASP A 163 -1.92 29.54 -30.29
N ILE A 164 -1.73 28.22 -30.28
CA ILE A 164 -0.68 27.54 -31.04
C ILE A 164 -0.89 27.65 -32.55
N CYS A 165 -2.12 27.95 -33.00
CA CYS A 165 -2.45 28.14 -34.42
C CYS A 165 -1.72 29.35 -35.01
N MET A 166 -1.27 30.30 -34.17
CA MET A 166 -0.48 31.45 -34.62
C MET A 166 0.86 31.04 -35.26
N VAL A 167 1.51 29.99 -34.74
CA VAL A 167 2.79 29.47 -35.27
C VAL A 167 2.55 28.65 -36.55
N VAL A 168 1.31 28.21 -36.79
CA VAL A 168 0.91 27.41 -37.97
C VAL A 168 0.39 28.30 -39.10
N ASP A 169 0.06 29.57 -38.82
CA ASP A 169 -0.45 30.50 -39.83
C ASP A 169 0.59 30.70 -40.96
N HIS A 170 0.11 30.58 -42.20
CA HIS A 170 0.91 30.76 -43.41
C HIS A 170 1.56 32.16 -43.47
N ASN A 171 0.90 33.17 -42.91
CA ASN A 171 1.38 34.55 -42.87
C ASN A 171 2.60 34.72 -41.94
N PHE A 172 2.68 33.92 -40.87
CA PHE A 172 3.80 33.91 -39.94
C PHE A 172 5.10 33.49 -40.66
N TRP A 173 5.05 32.46 -41.51
CA TRP A 173 6.23 31.93 -42.21
C TRP A 173 6.57 32.65 -43.53
N LYS A 174 5.57 33.23 -44.20
CA LYS A 174 5.77 33.98 -45.45
C LYS A 174 6.64 35.23 -45.24
N SER A 175 6.49 35.90 -44.10
CA SER A 175 7.33 37.02 -43.69
C SER A 175 8.78 36.62 -43.33
N SER A 176 9.01 35.36 -42.96
CA SER A 176 10.34 34.83 -42.61
C SER A 176 11.21 34.45 -43.82
N CYS A 177 10.59 34.17 -44.98
CA CYS A 177 11.30 33.72 -46.19
C CYS A 177 12.27 34.76 -46.76
N LEU A 178 12.08 36.03 -46.40
CA LEU A 178 12.82 37.20 -46.87
C LEU A 178 14.11 37.49 -46.07
N LEU A 179 14.40 36.73 -45.02
CA LEU A 179 15.57 36.92 -44.15
C LEU A 179 16.80 36.11 -44.62
N SER A 180 18.00 36.62 -44.33
CA SER A 180 19.28 35.96 -44.60
C SER A 180 19.40 34.58 -43.92
N ARG A 181 20.32 33.71 -44.38
CA ARG A 181 20.50 32.34 -43.85
C ARG A 181 20.73 32.29 -42.33
N GLN A 182 21.30 33.35 -41.75
CA GLN A 182 21.52 33.50 -40.30
C GLN A 182 20.27 34.04 -39.58
N GLY A 183 19.49 34.92 -40.22
CA GLY A 183 18.19 35.37 -39.72
C GLY A 183 17.12 34.28 -39.69
N ARG A 184 17.12 33.36 -40.67
CA ARG A 184 16.21 32.19 -40.69
C ARG A 184 16.38 31.30 -39.46
N ARG A 185 17.63 31.03 -39.04
CA ARG A 185 17.91 30.25 -37.82
C ARG A 185 17.33 30.92 -36.56
N GLY A 186 17.44 32.24 -36.45
CA GLY A 186 16.86 33.01 -35.34
C GLY A 186 15.33 32.94 -35.29
N VAL A 187 14.66 32.97 -36.45
CA VAL A 187 13.20 32.85 -36.54
C VAL A 187 12.72 31.44 -36.20
N TYR A 188 13.39 30.38 -36.66
CA TYR A 188 13.07 29.00 -36.26
C TYR A 188 13.23 28.80 -34.74
N LEU A 189 14.31 29.31 -34.14
CA LEU A 189 14.52 29.25 -32.69
C LEU A 189 13.45 30.02 -31.91
N PHE A 190 13.02 31.17 -32.42
CA PHE A 190 11.91 31.95 -31.86
C PHE A 190 10.58 31.20 -31.93
N ALA A 191 10.23 30.65 -33.10
CA ALA A 191 9.00 29.87 -33.28
C ALA A 191 8.97 28.63 -32.36
N ILE A 192 10.09 27.91 -32.25
CA ILE A 192 10.22 26.77 -31.33
C ILE A 192 10.08 27.24 -29.88
N SER A 193 10.69 28.36 -29.50
CA SER A 193 10.60 28.91 -28.13
C SER A 193 9.18 29.35 -27.78
N VAL A 194 8.45 29.97 -28.72
CA VAL A 194 7.04 30.34 -28.55
C VAL A 194 6.16 29.10 -28.43
N ALA A 195 6.36 28.08 -29.27
CA ALA A 195 5.62 26.82 -29.19
C ALA A 195 5.88 26.08 -27.86
N LEU A 196 7.15 26.01 -27.42
CA LEU A 196 7.51 25.40 -26.13
C LEU A 196 6.93 26.17 -24.95
N LEU A 197 6.99 27.51 -24.96
CA LEU A 197 6.39 28.34 -23.91
C LEU A 197 4.87 28.22 -23.89
N CYS A 198 4.22 28.11 -25.05
CA CYS A 198 2.78 27.85 -25.14
C CYS A 198 2.41 26.50 -24.49
N ILE A 199 3.17 25.44 -24.79
CA ILE A 199 2.97 24.11 -24.16
C ILE A 199 3.18 24.21 -22.65
N ILE A 200 4.26 24.85 -22.19
CA ILE A 200 4.56 25.00 -20.76
C ILE A 200 3.46 25.81 -20.06
N CYS A 201 2.98 26.92 -20.65
CA CYS A 201 1.89 27.72 -20.07
C CYS A 201 0.59 26.93 -19.95
N ASN A 202 0.22 26.16 -20.98
CA ASN A 202 -0.99 25.33 -20.95
C ASN A 202 -0.88 24.18 -19.93
N LEU A 203 0.31 23.63 -19.73
CA LEU A 203 0.56 22.59 -18.74
C LEU A 203 0.83 23.14 -17.32
N MET A 204 1.09 24.44 -17.18
CA MET A 204 1.44 25.05 -15.89
C MET A 204 0.30 24.96 -14.89
N GLY A 205 -0.96 25.15 -15.34
CA GLY A 205 -2.14 25.04 -14.47
C GLY A 205 -2.28 23.66 -13.81
N PRO A 206 -2.32 22.56 -14.59
CA PRO A 206 -2.29 21.21 -14.03
C PRO A 206 -1.04 20.93 -13.18
N ALA A 207 0.14 21.43 -13.59
CA ALA A 207 1.39 21.19 -12.87
C ALA A 207 1.43 21.88 -11.49
N THR A 208 0.96 23.12 -11.39
CA THR A 208 0.85 23.84 -10.11
C THR A 208 -0.25 23.23 -9.24
N ALA A 209 -1.37 22.78 -9.82
CA ALA A 209 -2.43 22.13 -9.07
C ALA A 209 -1.94 20.85 -8.36
N VAL A 210 -1.17 20.01 -9.04
CA VAL A 210 -0.63 18.77 -8.46
C VAL A 210 0.39 19.03 -7.33
N LEU A 211 1.09 20.17 -7.37
CA LEU A 211 2.03 20.56 -6.31
C LEU A 211 1.33 21.16 -5.09
N VAL A 212 0.27 21.94 -5.33
CA VAL A 212 -0.46 22.70 -4.31
C VAL A 212 -1.49 21.84 -3.59
N LEU A 213 -2.10 20.87 -4.27
CA LEU A 213 -3.16 20.05 -3.69
C LEU A 213 -2.56 18.82 -3.01
N PRO A 214 -2.73 18.64 -1.69
CA PRO A 214 -2.40 17.38 -1.05
C PRO A 214 -3.36 16.31 -1.53
N THR A 215 -2.90 15.06 -1.55
CA THR A 215 -3.70 13.91 -1.96
C THR A 215 -4.10 13.09 -0.75
N LEU A 216 -5.34 12.61 -0.72
CA LEU A 216 -5.78 11.62 0.24
C LEU A 216 -5.20 10.26 -0.15
N GLY A 217 -4.49 9.61 0.77
CA GLY A 217 -3.89 8.31 0.51
C GLY A 217 -3.45 7.59 1.78
N TRP A 218 -2.86 6.41 1.60
CA TRP A 218 -2.28 5.63 2.68
C TRP A 218 -0.80 6.02 2.85
N ALA A 219 -0.47 6.57 4.01
CA ALA A 219 0.90 6.76 4.45
C ALA A 219 1.33 5.53 5.25
N GLU A 220 2.39 4.85 4.82
CA GLU A 220 2.93 3.70 5.54
C GLU A 220 4.09 4.12 6.44
N THR A 221 4.03 3.70 7.70
CA THR A 221 5.12 3.86 8.66
C THR A 221 5.56 2.49 9.13
N VAL A 222 6.83 2.15 8.88
CA VAL A 222 7.42 0.87 9.27
C VAL A 222 8.19 1.06 10.57
N VAL A 223 8.04 0.14 11.52
CA VAL A 223 8.84 0.13 12.75
C VAL A 223 10.31 -0.07 12.38
N PRO A 224 11.23 0.82 12.80
CA PRO A 224 12.65 0.68 12.48
C PRO A 224 13.24 -0.56 13.17
N ASN A 225 14.24 -1.17 12.52
CA ASN A 225 14.93 -2.39 12.99
C ASN A 225 13.98 -3.57 13.25
N PRO A 226 13.31 -4.10 12.21
CA PRO A 226 12.43 -5.25 12.37
C PRO A 226 13.22 -6.41 12.98
N GLN A 227 12.59 -7.10 13.93
CA GLN A 227 13.10 -8.37 14.42
C GLN A 227 13.10 -9.39 13.27
N ARG A 228 13.92 -10.41 13.40
CA ARG A 228 13.93 -11.54 12.46
C ARG A 228 13.35 -12.76 13.12
N LEU A 229 12.73 -13.62 12.31
CA LEU A 229 12.30 -14.92 12.76
C LEU A 229 13.52 -15.71 13.22
N GLY A 230 13.52 -16.15 14.48
CA GLY A 230 14.55 -17.00 15.05
C GLY A 230 14.33 -18.44 14.62
N GLN A 231 13.82 -19.24 15.55
CA GLN A 231 13.37 -20.62 15.32
C GLN A 231 11.91 -20.73 15.73
N VAL A 232 11.15 -21.48 14.94
CA VAL A 232 9.82 -21.97 15.32
C VAL A 232 10.04 -23.23 16.15
N ALA A 233 9.32 -23.39 17.26
CA ALA A 233 9.49 -24.51 18.17
C ALA A 233 8.77 -25.78 17.67
N ASN A 234 8.80 -26.05 16.36
CA ASN A 234 8.10 -27.18 15.77
C ASN A 234 8.75 -28.52 16.10
N LEU A 235 10.09 -28.59 16.16
CA LEU A 235 10.86 -29.81 16.47
C LEU A 235 10.97 -30.12 17.97
N GLU A 236 10.68 -29.15 18.83
CA GLU A 236 10.84 -29.30 20.27
C GLU A 236 9.48 -29.44 20.96
N SER A 237 9.44 -30.20 22.06
CA SER A 237 8.31 -30.19 22.99
C SER A 237 8.04 -28.75 23.50
N PRO A 238 6.79 -28.34 23.79
CA PRO A 238 6.48 -27.01 24.32
C PRO A 238 7.28 -26.72 25.61
N LYS A 239 8.02 -25.60 25.65
CA LYS A 239 8.85 -25.22 26.83
C LYS A 239 8.62 -23.81 27.33
N ASN A 240 8.01 -22.95 26.50
CA ASN A 240 7.92 -21.53 26.78
C ASN A 240 6.75 -21.25 27.75
N PRO A 241 7.03 -20.75 28.97
CA PRO A 241 5.99 -20.45 29.95
C PRO A 241 5.07 -19.30 29.51
N ALA A 242 5.46 -18.49 28.51
CA ALA A 242 4.64 -17.40 28.00
C ALA A 242 3.51 -17.87 27.05
N ILE A 243 3.43 -19.17 26.71
CA ILE A 243 2.39 -19.72 25.83
C ILE A 243 1.00 -19.55 26.46
N ALA A 244 0.85 -19.79 27.77
CA ALA A 244 -0.41 -19.56 28.49
C ALA A 244 -0.17 -18.99 29.90
N PRO A 245 -1.12 -18.22 30.46
CA PRO A 245 -1.05 -17.79 31.85
C PRO A 245 -0.99 -18.98 32.81
N GLY A 246 -0.07 -18.93 33.78
CA GLY A 246 0.05 -19.97 34.82
C GLY A 246 0.88 -21.20 34.41
N CYS A 247 1.47 -21.21 33.21
CA CYS A 247 2.45 -22.23 32.85
C CYS A 247 3.81 -21.96 33.49
N ASP A 248 4.47 -23.03 33.93
CA ASP A 248 5.83 -23.02 34.45
C ASP A 248 6.77 -23.82 33.53
N ALA A 249 7.99 -23.32 33.33
CA ALA A 249 8.94 -23.94 32.41
C ALA A 249 9.33 -25.37 32.84
N SER A 250 9.39 -25.65 34.16
CA SER A 250 9.75 -26.98 34.66
C SER A 250 8.61 -27.99 34.44
N ALA A 251 7.35 -27.56 34.61
CA ALA A 251 6.20 -28.40 34.34
C ALA A 251 6.07 -28.74 32.85
N LEU A 252 6.26 -27.75 31.98
CA LEU A 252 6.26 -27.94 30.52
C LEU A 252 7.38 -28.91 30.09
N ALA A 253 8.60 -28.72 30.59
CA ALA A 253 9.72 -29.62 30.31
C ALA A 253 9.49 -31.05 30.83
N ALA A 254 8.71 -31.23 31.90
CA ALA A 254 8.31 -32.53 32.42
C ALA A 254 7.18 -33.20 31.60
N GLY A 255 6.66 -32.56 30.55
CA GLY A 255 5.54 -33.07 29.76
C GLY A 255 4.19 -32.92 30.44
N ASN A 256 4.04 -31.94 31.35
CA ASN A 256 2.78 -31.57 31.97
C ASN A 256 2.22 -30.29 31.36
N PHE A 257 1.21 -30.44 30.50
CA PHE A 257 0.60 -29.33 29.76
C PHE A 257 -0.77 -28.88 30.32
N THR A 258 -1.12 -29.28 31.55
CA THR A 258 -2.42 -28.94 32.17
C THR A 258 -2.69 -27.44 32.33
N CYS A 259 -1.63 -26.62 32.39
CA CYS A 259 -1.76 -25.15 32.39
C CYS A 259 -2.38 -24.60 31.09
N MET A 260 -2.34 -25.37 29.99
CA MET A 260 -2.98 -25.01 28.71
C MET A 260 -4.50 -25.17 28.75
N SER A 261 -5.08 -25.62 29.86
CA SER A 261 -6.53 -25.74 30.05
C SER A 261 -7.28 -24.42 29.79
N TYR A 262 -6.57 -23.29 29.89
CA TYR A 262 -7.01 -21.97 29.45
C TYR A 262 -7.53 -21.93 28.00
N PHE A 263 -6.98 -22.74 27.10
CA PHE A 263 -7.35 -22.77 25.67
C PHE A 263 -8.38 -23.84 25.31
N LEU A 264 -8.68 -24.79 26.19
CA LEU A 264 -9.64 -25.85 25.91
C LEU A 264 -11.04 -25.36 25.47
N PRO A 265 -11.59 -24.24 26.02
CA PRO A 265 -12.89 -23.75 25.53
C PRO A 265 -12.88 -23.42 24.03
N ILE A 266 -11.74 -22.99 23.48
CA ILE A 266 -11.60 -22.72 22.05
C ILE A 266 -11.60 -24.03 21.26
N LEU A 267 -10.95 -25.09 21.76
CA LEU A 267 -10.99 -26.41 21.11
C LEU A 267 -12.42 -26.97 21.05
N ASP A 268 -13.19 -26.81 22.14
CA ASP A 268 -14.61 -27.21 22.17
C ASP A 268 -15.45 -26.39 21.18
N GLU A 269 -15.25 -25.07 21.13
CA GLU A 269 -15.95 -24.18 20.20
C GLU A 269 -15.60 -24.52 18.74
N MET A 270 -14.33 -24.80 18.44
CA MET A 270 -13.91 -25.25 17.11
C MET A 270 -14.58 -26.57 16.73
N SER A 271 -14.64 -27.55 17.64
CA SER A 271 -15.28 -28.84 17.38
C SER A 271 -16.78 -28.70 17.13
N LEU A 272 -17.48 -27.87 17.89
CA LEU A 272 -18.91 -27.61 17.71
C LEU A 272 -19.20 -26.89 16.40
N HIS A 273 -18.39 -25.88 16.05
CA HIS A 273 -18.50 -25.20 14.76
C HIS A 273 -18.33 -26.17 13.59
N GLN A 274 -17.35 -27.07 13.68
CA GLN A 274 -17.12 -28.07 12.64
C GLN A 274 -18.30 -29.02 12.49
N GLN A 275 -18.87 -29.53 13.60
CA GLN A 275 -20.06 -30.37 13.53
C GLN A 275 -21.26 -29.65 12.92
N PHE A 276 -21.49 -28.40 13.31
CA PHE A 276 -22.58 -27.61 12.72
C PHE A 276 -22.35 -27.38 11.21
N GLY A 277 -21.13 -27.05 10.81
CA GLY A 277 -20.77 -26.87 9.40
C GLY A 277 -20.96 -28.13 8.58
N LEU A 278 -20.64 -29.30 9.13
CA LEU A 278 -20.86 -30.60 8.49
C LEU A 278 -22.36 -30.93 8.37
N GLN A 279 -23.16 -30.58 9.37
CA GLN A 279 -24.62 -30.74 9.32
C GLN A 279 -25.23 -29.86 8.22
N GLU A 280 -24.82 -28.60 8.09
CA GLU A 280 -25.28 -27.70 7.02
C GLU A 280 -24.81 -28.15 5.63
N LEU A 281 -23.60 -28.70 5.53
CA LEU A 281 -23.13 -29.33 4.29
C LEU A 281 -24.05 -30.48 3.89
N TYR A 282 -24.44 -31.33 4.83
CA TYR A 282 -25.33 -32.45 4.58
C TYR A 282 -26.75 -32.01 4.22
N ASP A 283 -27.31 -31.05 4.98
CA ASP A 283 -28.70 -30.63 4.81
C ASP A 283 -28.89 -29.67 3.62
N GLN A 284 -27.90 -28.83 3.31
CA GLN A 284 -28.03 -27.74 2.34
C GLN A 284 -26.95 -27.69 1.26
N GLY A 285 -25.90 -28.51 1.36
CA GLY A 285 -24.78 -28.52 0.39
C GLY A 285 -23.80 -27.34 0.54
N TYR A 286 -23.83 -26.60 1.65
CA TYR A 286 -22.92 -25.49 1.90
C TYR A 286 -21.78 -25.90 2.84
N LEU A 287 -20.54 -25.75 2.38
CA LEU A 287 -19.36 -25.79 3.25
C LEU A 287 -19.29 -24.50 4.06
N MET A 288 -19.36 -24.62 5.38
CA MET A 288 -19.12 -23.51 6.30
C MET A 288 -17.63 -23.43 6.62
N ASP A 289 -17.08 -22.21 6.57
CA ASP A 289 -15.71 -21.93 7.00
C ASP A 289 -15.56 -22.10 8.52
N PHE A 290 -14.32 -22.21 8.99
CA PHE A 290 -14.05 -22.24 10.42
C PHE A 290 -14.63 -21.00 11.11
N GLY A 291 -15.13 -21.19 12.33
CA GLY A 291 -15.69 -20.11 13.14
C GLY A 291 -14.71 -18.95 13.39
N VAL A 292 -15.22 -17.86 13.96
CA VAL A 292 -14.40 -16.72 14.39
C VAL A 292 -13.97 -16.93 15.84
N PHE A 293 -12.67 -17.08 16.07
CA PHE A 293 -12.11 -17.30 17.40
C PHE A 293 -11.42 -16.04 17.92
N ARG A 294 -11.06 -16.05 19.20
CA ARG A 294 -10.46 -14.88 19.86
C ARG A 294 -9.16 -15.22 20.58
N GLU A 295 -8.17 -14.35 20.40
CA GLU A 295 -6.93 -14.35 21.18
C GLU A 295 -6.68 -12.94 21.71
N SER A 296 -6.66 -12.79 23.03
CA SER A 296 -6.54 -11.48 23.68
C SER A 296 -7.62 -10.48 23.20
N GLY A 297 -7.22 -9.32 22.69
CA GLY A 297 -8.13 -8.27 22.22
C GLY A 297 -8.63 -8.45 20.79
N LEU A 298 -8.19 -9.48 20.05
CA LEU A 298 -8.39 -9.60 18.61
C LEU A 298 -9.08 -10.92 18.25
N SER A 299 -9.86 -10.89 17.17
CA SER A 299 -10.50 -12.08 16.60
C SER A 299 -9.69 -12.59 15.41
N TYR A 300 -9.78 -13.89 15.12
CA TYR A 300 -9.06 -14.51 14.01
C TYR A 300 -9.89 -15.66 13.40
N THR A 301 -9.59 -15.97 12.14
CA THR A 301 -10.08 -17.13 11.41
C THR A 301 -8.92 -17.88 10.79
N PHE A 302 -9.19 -19.06 10.27
CA PHE A 302 -8.25 -19.84 9.47
C PHE A 302 -8.38 -19.42 8.00
N ASN A 303 -7.32 -19.60 7.22
CA ASN A 303 -7.35 -19.29 5.80
C ASN A 303 -6.86 -20.49 4.99
N MET A 304 -7.46 -20.76 3.84
CA MET A 304 -7.11 -21.91 3.00
C MET A 304 -6.40 -21.45 1.73
N THR A 305 -5.39 -22.20 1.30
CA THR A 305 -4.80 -22.05 -0.04
C THR A 305 -5.24 -23.21 -0.92
N ALA A 306 -5.84 -22.92 -2.07
CA ALA A 306 -6.12 -23.94 -3.07
C ALA A 306 -4.94 -24.02 -4.06
N GLN A 307 -4.14 -25.08 -3.97
CA GLN A 307 -3.09 -25.41 -4.93
C GLN A 307 -3.40 -26.78 -5.54
N ALA A 308 -3.16 -26.98 -6.83
CA ALA A 308 -3.67 -28.09 -7.66
C ALA A 308 -4.06 -29.41 -6.94
N ASN A 309 -3.18 -29.98 -6.12
CA ASN A 309 -3.39 -31.24 -5.39
C ASN A 309 -3.26 -31.11 -3.85
N LEU A 310 -3.17 -29.89 -3.30
CA LEU A 310 -2.97 -29.63 -1.88
C LEU A 310 -3.82 -28.45 -1.42
N PHE A 311 -4.57 -28.64 -0.33
CA PHE A 311 -5.44 -27.62 0.25
C PHE A 311 -5.04 -27.26 1.68
N PRO A 312 -3.84 -26.70 1.92
CA PRO A 312 -3.42 -26.42 3.28
C PRO A 312 -4.28 -25.33 3.92
N ILE A 313 -4.69 -25.60 5.16
CA ILE A 313 -5.37 -24.65 6.02
C ILE A 313 -4.35 -24.02 6.96
N TRP A 314 -4.21 -22.70 6.86
CA TRP A 314 -3.26 -21.87 7.57
C TRP A 314 -3.81 -21.41 8.91
N SER A 315 -3.07 -21.76 9.95
CA SER A 315 -3.34 -21.43 11.34
C SER A 315 -2.62 -20.14 11.75
N PRO A 316 -3.36 -19.15 12.29
CA PRO A 316 -2.75 -17.96 12.87
C PRO A 316 -1.98 -18.32 14.15
N ASN A 317 -0.80 -17.72 14.31
CA ASN A 317 0.02 -17.93 15.49
C ASN A 317 -0.45 -17.01 16.64
N ARG A 318 -0.78 -17.59 17.81
CA ARG A 318 -1.29 -16.80 18.95
C ARG A 318 -0.26 -15.82 19.53
N GLN A 319 1.03 -16.14 19.48
CA GLN A 319 2.07 -15.20 19.91
C GLN A 319 2.09 -13.97 19.00
N VAL A 320 1.92 -14.13 17.68
CA VAL A 320 1.77 -13.00 16.75
C VAL A 320 0.50 -12.20 17.05
N LEU A 321 -0.64 -12.87 17.28
CA LEU A 321 -1.91 -12.22 17.60
C LEU A 321 -1.84 -11.41 18.91
N ARG A 322 -1.16 -11.89 19.94
CA ARG A 322 -0.92 -11.14 21.19
C ARG A 322 -0.08 -9.89 20.96
N GLU A 323 1.00 -10.00 20.20
CA GLU A 323 1.83 -8.86 19.86
C GLU A 323 1.08 -7.82 19.01
N MET A 324 0.24 -8.29 18.09
CA MET A 324 -0.64 -7.45 17.30
C MET A 324 -1.75 -6.81 18.16
N SER A 325 -2.27 -7.53 19.16
CA SER A 325 -3.19 -6.98 20.15
C SER A 325 -2.52 -5.86 20.96
N ASN A 326 -1.23 -5.98 21.28
CA ASN A 326 -0.47 -4.90 21.93
C ASN A 326 -0.32 -3.67 21.01
N ASP A 327 -0.11 -3.89 19.69
CA ASP A 327 -0.09 -2.81 18.69
C ASP A 327 -1.45 -2.12 18.58
N TYR A 328 -2.53 -2.89 18.62
CA TYR A 328 -3.90 -2.38 18.65
C TYR A 328 -4.16 -1.53 19.90
N VAL A 329 -3.70 -1.97 21.07
CA VAL A 329 -3.81 -1.21 22.32
C VAL A 329 -2.99 0.09 22.27
N GLU A 330 -1.83 0.11 21.60
CA GLU A 330 -1.07 1.36 21.36
C GLU A 330 -1.91 2.40 20.61
N PHE A 331 -2.64 1.99 19.57
CA PHE A 331 -3.57 2.86 18.87
C PHE A 331 -4.78 3.24 19.74
N GLN A 332 -5.42 2.26 20.39
CA GLN A 332 -6.54 2.51 21.28
C GLN A 332 -6.16 3.48 22.42
N ALA A 333 -4.90 3.46 22.87
CA ALA A 333 -4.36 4.39 23.86
C ALA A 333 -4.53 5.85 23.44
N THR A 334 -4.56 6.16 22.13
CA THR A 334 -4.67 7.53 21.60
C THR A 334 -6.09 7.99 21.30
N GLN A 335 -7.05 7.06 21.17
CA GLN A 335 -8.44 7.33 20.77
C GLN A 335 -9.36 7.77 21.93
N GLY A 336 -8.84 8.39 22.99
CA GLY A 336 -9.71 9.03 23.99
C GLY A 336 -9.80 10.54 23.76
N ALA A 337 -11.01 11.10 23.67
CA ALA A 337 -11.22 12.54 23.43
C ALA A 337 -10.36 13.44 24.35
N ASN A 338 -10.34 13.14 25.66
CA ASN A 338 -9.59 13.88 26.68
C ASN A 338 -8.22 13.27 27.04
N ARG A 339 -7.68 12.35 26.23
CA ARG A 339 -6.39 11.70 26.52
C ARG A 339 -5.21 12.58 26.09
N THR A 340 -4.40 13.00 27.06
CA THR A 340 -3.12 13.68 26.84
C THR A 340 -2.04 12.69 26.39
N PHE A 341 -0.98 13.21 25.77
CA PHE A 341 0.18 12.40 25.37
C PHE A 341 0.77 11.57 26.53
N GLU A 342 0.99 12.17 27.70
CA GLU A 342 1.57 11.46 28.86
C GLU A 342 0.67 10.32 29.35
N LYS A 343 -0.65 10.50 29.31
CA LYS A 343 -1.61 9.46 29.67
C LYS A 343 -1.65 8.33 28.63
N SER A 344 -1.63 8.66 27.34
CA SER A 344 -1.56 7.65 26.28
C SER A 344 -0.25 6.87 26.33
N LYS A 345 0.87 7.55 26.59
CA LYS A 345 2.20 6.94 26.74
C LYS A 345 2.24 5.99 27.92
N SER A 346 1.67 6.35 29.07
CA SER A 346 1.64 5.47 30.25
C SER A 346 0.74 4.25 30.06
N ILE A 347 -0.35 4.37 29.30
CA ILE A 347 -1.19 3.21 28.92
C ILE A 347 -0.42 2.29 27.99
N ALA A 348 0.18 2.81 26.91
CA ALA A 348 0.94 2.01 25.95
C ALA A 348 2.13 1.29 26.62
N ALA A 349 2.80 1.95 27.58
CA ALA A 349 3.92 1.35 28.32
C ALA A 349 3.52 0.11 29.14
N LYS A 350 2.27 -0.01 29.59
CA LYS A 350 1.78 -1.23 30.28
C LYS A 350 1.75 -2.46 29.38
N PHE A 351 1.74 -2.26 28.06
CA PHE A 351 1.72 -3.31 27.04
C PHE A 351 3.04 -3.37 26.27
N ASN A 352 4.15 -2.92 26.89
CA ASN A 352 5.49 -2.92 26.28
C ASN A 352 5.55 -2.18 24.92
N ARG A 353 4.76 -1.11 24.77
CA ARG A 353 4.79 -0.24 23.58
C ARG A 353 5.31 1.15 23.91
N THR A 354 6.17 1.66 23.04
CA THR A 354 6.80 2.97 23.17
C THR A 354 6.12 3.98 22.25
N LEU A 355 5.22 4.77 22.82
CA LEU A 355 4.53 5.82 22.09
C LEU A 355 5.35 7.12 22.11
N ASP A 356 5.77 7.58 20.94
CA ASP A 356 6.39 8.89 20.77
C ASP A 356 5.36 10.00 20.44
N ARG A 357 5.79 11.25 20.51
CA ARG A 357 4.89 12.40 20.31
C ARG A 357 4.43 12.55 18.86
N THR A 358 5.25 12.10 17.91
CA THR A 358 4.98 12.17 16.48
C THR A 358 3.89 11.17 16.07
N LEU A 359 4.02 9.92 16.51
CA LEU A 359 3.08 8.83 16.30
C LEU A 359 1.76 9.09 17.04
N TYR A 360 1.80 9.59 18.27
CA TYR A 360 0.60 10.07 18.97
C TYR A 360 -0.15 11.13 18.15
N GLY A 361 0.59 12.10 17.58
CA GLY A 361 0.02 13.12 16.71
C GLY A 361 -0.56 12.56 15.42
N ALA A 362 0.05 11.51 14.86
CA ALA A 362 -0.40 10.84 13.65
C ALA A 362 -1.68 10.03 13.89
N TYR A 363 -1.72 9.17 14.91
CA TYR A 363 -2.90 8.36 15.26
C TYR A 363 -4.12 9.19 15.65
N ARG A 364 -3.93 10.41 16.19
CA ARG A 364 -5.05 11.30 16.52
C ARG A 364 -5.55 12.12 15.33
N ASN A 365 -4.77 12.25 14.27
CA ASN A 365 -5.12 13.01 13.08
C ASN A 365 -5.11 12.08 11.87
N VAL A 366 -5.92 11.03 11.93
CA VAL A 366 -6.05 10.03 10.87
C VAL A 366 -7.52 9.76 10.60
N LEU A 367 -7.86 9.41 9.36
CA LEU A 367 -9.20 9.00 8.96
C LEU A 367 -9.44 7.51 9.18
N ASP A 368 -8.39 6.71 9.00
CA ASP A 368 -8.46 5.25 9.08
C ASP A 368 -7.08 4.64 9.33
N VAL A 369 -7.02 3.48 9.99
CA VAL A 369 -5.77 2.80 10.32
C VAL A 369 -5.88 1.31 10.05
N THR A 370 -4.92 0.80 9.29
CA THR A 370 -4.66 -0.64 9.18
C THR A 370 -3.32 -0.97 9.83
N LEU A 371 -3.32 -1.93 10.75
CA LEU A 371 -2.07 -2.49 11.31
C LEU A 371 -1.71 -3.76 10.55
N VAL A 372 -0.44 -3.89 10.22
CA VAL A 372 0.12 -5.03 9.52
C VAL A 372 1.30 -5.56 10.31
N ARG A 373 1.30 -6.85 10.61
CA ARG A 373 2.43 -7.54 11.24
C ARG A 373 2.75 -8.78 10.44
N ARG A 374 4.01 -8.95 10.02
CA ARG A 374 4.47 -10.23 9.44
C ARG A 374 4.90 -11.17 10.55
N GLY A 375 4.43 -12.40 10.49
CA GLY A 375 4.70 -13.45 11.48
C GLY A 375 4.63 -14.85 10.86
N PRO A 376 5.19 -15.86 11.54
CA PRO A 376 5.06 -17.25 11.10
C PRO A 376 3.59 -17.69 11.21
N SER A 377 3.13 -18.45 10.22
CA SER A 377 1.86 -19.18 10.22
C SER A 377 2.14 -20.61 9.80
N LEU A 378 1.45 -21.55 10.46
CA LEU A 378 1.60 -22.97 10.19
C LEU A 378 0.39 -23.47 9.43
N GLY A 379 0.63 -24.09 8.28
CA GLY A 379 -0.41 -24.71 7.45
C GLY A 379 -0.47 -26.21 7.72
N MET A 380 -1.61 -26.84 7.47
CA MET A 380 -1.69 -28.29 7.46
C MET A 380 -2.58 -28.82 6.34
N THR A 381 -2.27 -30.03 5.90
CA THR A 381 -3.22 -30.92 5.25
C THR A 381 -3.16 -32.31 5.92
N GLU A 382 -4.27 -33.02 5.91
CA GLU A 382 -4.47 -34.24 6.68
C GLU A 382 -5.39 -35.23 5.97
N SER A 383 -5.28 -36.49 6.37
CA SER A 383 -6.07 -37.58 5.81
C SER A 383 -6.17 -38.73 6.80
N CYS A 384 -7.40 -39.20 7.01
CA CYS A 384 -7.74 -40.29 7.93
C CYS A 384 -8.35 -41.48 7.20
N ALA A 385 -8.11 -42.69 7.70
CA ALA A 385 -8.71 -43.93 7.23
C ALA A 385 -9.02 -44.88 8.39
N ARG A 386 -9.93 -45.84 8.16
CA ARG A 386 -10.02 -47.03 9.03
C ARG A 386 -8.78 -47.87 8.82
N GLY A 387 -8.31 -48.53 9.87
CA GLY A 387 -7.06 -49.27 9.76
C GLY A 387 -6.77 -50.23 10.88
N ASN A 388 -5.58 -50.80 10.80
CA ASN A 388 -5.00 -51.57 11.89
C ASN A 388 -3.52 -51.19 12.02
N VAL A 389 -2.96 -51.45 13.20
CA VAL A 389 -1.59 -51.08 13.53
C VAL A 389 -0.85 -52.31 13.97
N THR A 390 0.31 -52.54 13.39
CA THR A 390 1.20 -53.62 13.76
C THR A 390 2.54 -53.03 14.15
N GLU A 391 2.99 -53.32 15.37
CA GLU A 391 4.32 -52.94 15.84
C GLU A 391 5.25 -54.15 15.80
N ILE A 392 6.40 -53.97 15.17
CA ILE A 392 7.38 -55.00 14.88
C ILE A 392 8.65 -54.62 15.63
N ILE A 393 9.05 -55.44 16.59
CA ILE A 393 10.24 -55.21 17.40
C ILE A 393 11.45 -55.73 16.61
N VAL A 394 12.29 -54.83 16.11
CA VAL A 394 13.51 -55.15 15.35
C VAL A 394 14.68 -55.41 16.31
N SER A 395 14.78 -54.63 17.37
CA SER A 395 15.74 -54.82 18.46
C SER A 395 15.21 -54.19 19.76
N GLU A 396 15.95 -54.28 20.87
CA GLU A 396 15.56 -53.73 22.17
C GLU A 396 15.21 -52.22 22.13
N ALA A 397 15.82 -51.46 21.20
CA ALA A 397 15.59 -50.03 21.05
C ALA A 397 15.03 -49.62 19.67
N LYS A 398 14.87 -50.55 18.72
CA LYS A 398 14.33 -50.30 17.38
C LYS A 398 13.01 -51.05 17.21
N SER A 399 11.93 -50.34 16.92
CA SER A 399 10.69 -50.91 16.40
C SER A 399 10.29 -50.26 15.07
N VAL A 400 9.48 -50.96 14.30
CA VAL A 400 8.83 -50.45 13.10
C VAL A 400 7.34 -50.56 13.33
N ARG A 401 6.61 -49.47 13.07
CA ARG A 401 5.16 -49.43 13.21
C ARG A 401 4.55 -49.31 11.83
N CYS A 402 3.73 -50.28 11.46
CA CYS A 402 3.07 -50.36 10.16
C CYS A 402 1.58 -50.10 10.32
N PHE A 403 1.07 -49.14 9.56
CA PHE A 403 -0.32 -48.73 9.51
C PHE A 403 -0.97 -49.32 8.27
N TYR A 404 -1.91 -50.23 8.47
CA TYR A 404 -2.80 -50.68 7.40
C TYR A 404 -3.88 -49.62 7.18
N ARG A 405 -4.00 -49.10 5.96
CA ARG A 405 -5.10 -48.21 5.57
C ARG A 405 -6.12 -48.98 4.75
N ASN A 406 -7.37 -48.90 5.20
CA ASN A 406 -8.53 -49.49 4.55
C ASN A 406 -9.43 -48.37 4.02
N TRP A 407 -9.16 -47.95 2.79
CA TRP A 407 -9.88 -46.90 2.07
C TRP A 407 -11.18 -47.41 1.48
N SER A 408 -11.17 -48.60 0.87
CA SER A 408 -12.32 -49.14 0.14
C SER A 408 -12.39 -50.67 0.21
N LEU A 409 -13.58 -51.22 -0.06
CA LEU A 409 -13.82 -52.66 -0.10
C LEU A 409 -13.23 -53.33 -1.35
N ASP A 410 -13.12 -52.61 -2.47
CA ASP A 410 -12.48 -53.11 -3.70
C ASP A 410 -10.96 -53.28 -3.58
N GLY A 411 -10.36 -52.78 -2.49
CA GLY A 411 -8.96 -52.93 -2.17
C GLY A 411 -8.03 -51.95 -2.89
N VAL A 412 -8.55 -51.02 -3.69
CA VAL A 412 -7.74 -50.01 -4.38
C VAL A 412 -7.09 -49.08 -3.35
N ASP A 413 -5.78 -48.88 -3.47
CA ASP A 413 -4.93 -48.08 -2.56
C ASP A 413 -4.89 -48.55 -1.09
N ASN A 414 -5.47 -49.70 -0.77
CA ASN A 414 -5.28 -50.34 0.52
C ASN A 414 -3.84 -50.87 0.64
N GLY A 415 -3.25 -50.69 1.82
CA GLY A 415 -1.89 -51.17 2.03
C GLY A 415 -1.27 -50.73 3.35
N TYR A 416 -0.01 -51.12 3.52
CA TYR A 416 0.76 -50.83 4.72
C TYR A 416 1.75 -49.71 4.46
N GLU A 417 1.66 -48.67 5.27
CA GLU A 417 2.69 -47.66 5.40
C GLU A 417 3.42 -47.83 6.74
N CYS A 418 4.74 -47.91 6.72
CA CYS A 418 5.53 -48.17 7.91
C CYS A 418 6.47 -47.00 8.24
N ILE A 419 6.60 -46.72 9.53
CA ILE A 419 7.50 -45.71 10.09
C ILE A 419 8.45 -46.35 11.10
N ARG A 420 9.57 -45.69 11.36
CA ARG A 420 10.49 -46.11 12.41
C ARG A 420 10.00 -45.58 13.74
N VAL A 421 10.16 -46.37 14.79
CA VAL A 421 9.80 -46.01 16.16
C VAL A 421 10.90 -46.50 17.11
N GLY A 422 11.15 -45.73 18.16
CA GLY A 422 12.13 -46.07 19.18
C GLY A 422 13.47 -45.35 19.01
N THR A 423 14.20 -45.24 20.11
CA THR A 423 15.43 -44.44 20.23
C THR A 423 16.66 -45.08 19.62
N GLY A 424 16.56 -46.34 19.18
CA GLY A 424 17.64 -47.08 18.52
C GLY A 424 17.84 -46.71 17.05
N TRP A 425 16.92 -45.96 16.46
CA TRP A 425 17.07 -45.35 15.15
C TRP A 425 17.83 -44.03 15.30
N SER A 426 18.90 -43.83 14.52
CA SER A 426 19.75 -42.64 14.60
C SER A 426 19.12 -41.44 13.87
N ASP A 427 17.85 -41.14 14.12
CA ASP A 427 17.12 -40.03 13.50
C ASP A 427 16.67 -39.02 14.59
N PRO A 428 17.16 -37.77 14.56
CA PRO A 428 16.78 -36.74 15.52
C PRO A 428 15.33 -36.26 15.38
N ASN A 429 14.64 -36.58 14.28
CA ASN A 429 13.26 -36.21 14.01
C ASN A 429 12.26 -37.28 14.48
N LEU A 430 12.72 -38.33 15.14
CA LEU A 430 11.86 -39.31 15.77
C LEU A 430 11.39 -38.84 17.14
N ALA A 431 10.09 -38.60 17.24
CA ALA A 431 9.45 -38.33 18.52
C ALA A 431 8.08 -39.01 18.57
N ASN A 432 7.68 -39.42 19.76
CA ASN A 432 6.36 -40.00 19.99
C ASN A 432 5.79 -39.56 21.33
N SER A 433 4.47 -39.39 21.38
CA SER A 433 3.72 -39.10 22.60
C SER A 433 2.41 -39.86 22.60
N GLN A 434 1.89 -40.14 23.79
CA GLN A 434 0.64 -40.86 23.99
C GLN A 434 -0.20 -40.17 25.06
N PHE A 435 -1.51 -40.19 24.88
CA PHE A 435 -2.50 -39.82 25.90
C PHE A 435 -3.81 -40.58 25.63
N SER A 436 -4.83 -40.38 26.46
CA SER A 436 -6.16 -40.96 26.24
C SER A 436 -7.26 -39.92 26.33
N ILE A 437 -8.39 -40.20 25.71
CA ILE A 437 -9.60 -39.36 25.77
C ILE A 437 -10.69 -40.15 26.50
N GLY A 438 -11.23 -39.54 27.56
CA GLY A 438 -12.29 -40.14 28.37
C GLY A 438 -13.54 -40.44 27.55
N ASN A 439 -14.14 -41.62 27.78
CA ASN A 439 -15.40 -42.02 27.15
C ASN A 439 -16.56 -41.86 28.14
N LYS A 440 -17.35 -40.81 27.96
CA LYS A 440 -18.48 -40.47 28.83
C LYS A 440 -19.59 -41.52 28.83
N ASP A 441 -19.95 -42.03 27.65
CA ASP A 441 -21.16 -42.86 27.50
C ASP A 441 -20.99 -44.28 28.05
N ASN A 442 -19.75 -44.75 28.19
CA ASN A 442 -19.48 -46.08 28.76
C ASN A 442 -18.07 -46.12 29.36
N ALA A 443 -17.97 -45.84 30.67
CA ALA A 443 -16.74 -46.06 31.43
C ALA A 443 -16.26 -47.53 31.39
N ALA A 444 -17.16 -48.48 31.13
CA ALA A 444 -16.87 -49.91 31.05
C ALA A 444 -16.09 -50.32 29.78
N THR A 445 -16.25 -49.61 28.66
CA THR A 445 -15.51 -49.91 27.42
C THR A 445 -14.08 -49.39 27.45
N GLY A 446 -13.73 -48.48 28.37
CA GLY A 446 -12.40 -47.88 28.44
C GLY A 446 -12.26 -46.60 27.61
N ASN A 447 -11.12 -45.92 27.79
CA ASN A 447 -10.79 -44.66 27.14
C ASN A 447 -10.25 -44.90 25.72
N VAL A 448 -10.43 -43.92 24.83
CA VAL A 448 -9.78 -43.93 23.51
C VAL A 448 -8.31 -43.61 23.71
N THR A 449 -7.42 -44.49 23.24
CA THR A 449 -5.97 -44.23 23.28
C THR A 449 -5.56 -43.49 22.02
N VAL A 450 -4.77 -42.43 22.18
CA VAL A 450 -4.24 -41.61 21.10
C VAL A 450 -2.72 -41.69 21.12
N ASP A 451 -2.15 -42.30 20.10
CA ASP A 451 -0.71 -42.32 19.86
C ASP A 451 -0.36 -41.36 18.74
N VAL A 452 0.70 -40.58 18.93
CA VAL A 452 1.13 -39.54 18.00
C VAL A 452 2.62 -39.72 17.74
N TYR A 453 2.99 -39.79 16.47
CA TYR A 453 4.37 -40.01 16.02
C TYR A 453 4.77 -38.91 15.05
N MET A 454 6.02 -38.48 15.16
CA MET A 454 6.68 -37.59 14.21
C MET A 454 7.80 -38.40 13.55
N GLU A 455 7.82 -38.38 12.23
CA GLU A 455 8.78 -39.10 11.42
C GLU A 455 9.08 -38.31 10.13
N ALA A 456 10.31 -38.37 9.65
CA ALA A 456 10.76 -37.68 8.44
C ALA A 456 10.64 -38.55 7.17
N GLU A 457 10.48 -39.86 7.35
CA GLU A 457 10.47 -40.86 6.29
C GLU A 457 9.49 -42.00 6.59
N SER A 458 8.62 -42.31 5.63
CA SER A 458 7.78 -43.50 5.67
C SER A 458 8.03 -44.37 4.45
N ILE A 459 7.72 -45.67 4.57
CA ILE A 459 7.80 -46.62 3.47
C ILE A 459 6.45 -47.28 3.22
N TRP A 460 6.03 -47.32 1.97
CA TRP A 460 4.86 -48.07 1.53
C TRP A 460 5.29 -49.45 1.05
N LEU A 461 4.67 -50.48 1.62
CA LEU A 461 5.02 -51.86 1.35
C LEU A 461 4.29 -52.37 0.10
N ARG A 462 5.04 -53.01 -0.81
CA ARG A 462 4.47 -53.71 -1.96
C ARG A 462 4.03 -55.13 -1.60
N GLU A 463 3.18 -55.73 -2.43
CA GLU A 463 2.56 -57.03 -2.17
C GLU A 463 3.57 -58.14 -1.81
N ASN A 464 4.74 -58.13 -2.44
CA ASN A 464 5.78 -59.15 -2.28
C ASN A 464 6.43 -59.19 -0.88
N ILE A 465 6.27 -58.13 -0.08
CA ILE A 465 6.86 -58.02 1.26
C ILE A 465 5.81 -57.88 2.37
N LEU A 466 4.51 -58.04 2.07
CA LEU A 466 3.46 -58.02 3.09
C LEU A 466 3.64 -59.07 4.19
N LYS A 467 4.39 -60.15 3.91
CA LYS A 467 4.80 -61.14 4.91
C LYS A 467 5.55 -60.52 6.10
N CYS A 468 6.25 -59.40 5.90
CA CYS A 468 6.99 -58.69 6.94
C CYS A 468 6.08 -58.13 8.04
N VAL A 469 4.79 -57.92 7.75
CA VAL A 469 3.80 -57.35 8.70
C VAL A 469 2.78 -58.37 9.14
N SER A 470 2.85 -59.61 8.64
CA SER A 470 2.00 -60.69 9.12
C SER A 470 2.30 -60.98 10.60
N ASN A 471 1.28 -61.34 11.40
CA ASN A 471 1.40 -61.71 12.82
C ASN A 471 2.21 -63.01 13.06
N SER A 472 3.12 -63.37 12.15
CA SER A 472 4.04 -64.48 12.28
C SER A 472 5.18 -64.13 13.23
N PRO A 473 5.59 -65.03 14.14
CA PRO A 473 6.75 -64.83 15.02
C PRO A 473 8.07 -64.57 14.26
N ASP A 474 8.12 -64.85 12.95
CA ASP A 474 9.27 -64.59 12.07
C ASP A 474 9.25 -63.20 11.41
N ALA A 475 8.24 -62.34 11.67
CA ALA A 475 8.11 -61.03 11.03
C ALA A 475 9.34 -60.11 11.26
N ALA A 476 9.90 -60.14 12.47
CA ALA A 476 11.08 -59.34 12.83
C ALA A 476 12.39 -59.85 12.20
N THR A 477 12.51 -61.16 11.95
CA THR A 477 13.72 -61.81 11.40
C THR A 477 13.65 -62.05 9.88
N SER A 478 12.44 -62.00 9.30
CA SER A 478 12.22 -62.28 7.89
C SER A 478 12.56 -61.12 6.94
N CYS A 479 12.70 -59.91 7.46
CA CYS A 479 12.86 -58.69 6.66
C CYS A 479 13.97 -57.77 7.18
N ASP A 480 14.80 -57.28 6.26
CA ASP A 480 15.88 -56.33 6.55
C ASP A 480 15.34 -54.90 6.54
N TRP A 481 14.82 -54.48 7.70
CA TRP A 481 14.23 -53.15 7.88
C TRP A 481 15.25 -52.02 7.70
N ASP A 482 16.50 -52.21 8.12
CA ASP A 482 17.56 -51.21 7.91
C ASP A 482 17.80 -50.98 6.40
N LYS A 483 17.76 -52.04 5.57
CA LYS A 483 17.84 -51.91 4.12
C LYS A 483 16.59 -51.25 3.51
N MET A 484 15.40 -51.55 4.01
CA MET A 484 14.15 -50.96 3.48
C MET A 484 14.12 -49.44 3.66
N PHE A 485 14.47 -48.93 4.84
CA PHE A 485 14.57 -47.49 5.12
C PHE A 485 15.86 -46.83 4.59
N SER A 486 16.68 -47.53 3.79
CA SER A 486 17.90 -46.97 3.20
C SER A 486 17.72 -46.42 1.78
N GLY A 487 16.53 -46.57 1.18
CA GLY A 487 16.29 -46.19 -0.23
C GLY A 487 16.82 -47.15 -1.28
N THR A 488 17.47 -48.25 -0.87
CA THR A 488 18.12 -49.18 -1.80
C THR A 488 17.27 -50.41 -2.15
N SER A 489 16.09 -50.55 -1.55
CA SER A 489 15.21 -51.70 -1.77
C SER A 489 14.17 -51.42 -2.87
N PRO A 490 14.06 -52.26 -3.91
CA PRO A 490 13.02 -52.13 -4.95
C PRO A 490 11.62 -52.56 -4.46
N ASP A 491 11.55 -53.13 -3.25
CA ASP A 491 10.34 -53.74 -2.68
C ASP A 491 9.47 -52.74 -1.90
N VAL A 492 9.94 -51.50 -1.74
CA VAL A 492 9.25 -50.43 -1.03
C VAL A 492 9.22 -49.16 -1.87
N GLU A 493 8.22 -48.34 -1.65
CA GLU A 493 8.21 -46.96 -2.10
C GLU A 493 8.47 -46.05 -0.90
N ILE A 494 9.43 -45.13 -1.03
CA ILE A 494 9.85 -44.28 0.09
C ILE A 494 9.28 -42.88 -0.09
N TYR A 495 8.64 -42.39 0.96
CA TYR A 495 8.18 -41.01 1.06
C TYR A 495 9.12 -40.23 1.97
N LEU A 496 9.92 -39.34 1.36
CA LEU A 496 10.87 -38.48 2.06
C LEU A 496 10.22 -37.14 2.43
N GLN A 497 9.16 -37.18 3.23
CA GLN A 497 8.45 -36.00 3.68
C GLN A 497 8.14 -36.11 5.17
N SER A 498 8.35 -35.02 5.91
CA SER A 498 7.98 -34.97 7.32
C SER A 498 6.47 -35.11 7.47
N GLN A 499 6.06 -36.13 8.21
CA GLN A 499 4.67 -36.49 8.46
C GLN A 499 4.45 -36.66 9.96
N GLN A 500 3.25 -36.27 10.41
CA GLN A 500 2.78 -36.62 11.74
C GLN A 500 1.70 -37.70 11.62
N TRP A 501 1.93 -38.84 12.27
CA TRP A 501 1.02 -39.97 12.32
C TRP A 501 0.26 -39.98 13.63
N MET A 502 -1.04 -40.28 13.56
CA MET A 502 -1.91 -40.32 14.72
C MET A 502 -2.83 -41.53 14.64
N THR A 503 -2.92 -42.28 15.74
CA THR A 503 -3.82 -43.42 15.82
C THR A 503 -4.80 -43.25 16.96
N TYR A 504 -6.09 -43.36 16.64
CA TYR A 504 -7.18 -43.40 17.60
C TYR A 504 -7.60 -44.85 17.80
N THR A 505 -7.29 -45.41 18.96
CA THR A 505 -7.65 -46.79 19.31
C THR A 505 -8.85 -46.78 20.24
N LEU A 506 -10.00 -47.21 19.71
CA LEU A 506 -11.27 -47.34 20.43
C LEU A 506 -11.44 -48.79 20.91
N PRO A 507 -11.46 -49.03 22.24
CA PRO A 507 -11.81 -50.35 22.78
C PRO A 507 -13.30 -50.67 22.58
N LEU A 508 -13.60 -51.91 22.16
CA LEU A 508 -14.96 -52.39 21.89
C LEU A 508 -15.45 -53.34 23.00
N PRO A 509 -16.78 -53.44 23.24
CA PRO A 509 -17.36 -54.25 24.32
C PRO A 509 -16.97 -55.74 24.31
N GLU A 510 -16.67 -56.33 23.15
CA GLU A 510 -16.34 -57.76 22.99
C GLU A 510 -14.83 -58.06 23.11
N GLY A 511 -14.02 -57.10 23.59
CA GLY A 511 -12.58 -57.25 23.72
C GLY A 511 -11.78 -57.01 22.43
N GLY A 512 -12.46 -56.57 21.36
CA GLY A 512 -11.82 -56.06 20.14
C GLY A 512 -11.42 -54.59 20.25
N THR A 513 -10.70 -54.10 19.26
CA THR A 513 -10.33 -52.68 19.11
C THR A 513 -10.60 -52.21 17.69
N ALA A 514 -11.20 -51.04 17.54
CA ALA A 514 -11.26 -50.33 16.28
C ALA A 514 -10.16 -49.28 16.23
N VAL A 515 -9.45 -49.17 15.11
CA VAL A 515 -8.38 -48.17 14.95
C VAL A 515 -8.67 -47.29 13.75
N ALA A 516 -8.59 -45.98 13.97
CA ALA A 516 -8.50 -44.99 12.91
C ALA A 516 -7.07 -44.46 12.83
N VAL A 517 -6.52 -44.42 11.62
CA VAL A 517 -5.17 -43.92 11.34
C VAL A 517 -5.31 -42.61 10.57
N CYS A 518 -4.71 -41.56 11.09
CA CYS A 518 -4.63 -40.27 10.44
C CYS A 518 -3.17 -39.89 10.24
N HIS A 519 -2.88 -39.22 9.13
CA HIS A 519 -1.58 -38.61 8.89
C HIS A 519 -1.77 -37.16 8.44
N SER A 520 -0.79 -36.31 8.74
CA SER A 520 -0.82 -34.91 8.37
C SER A 520 0.56 -34.39 7.97
N TYR A 521 0.55 -33.39 7.09
CA TYR A 521 1.71 -32.62 6.68
C TYR A 521 1.55 -31.21 7.21
N THR A 522 2.58 -30.70 7.89
CA THR A 522 2.60 -29.33 8.40
C THR A 522 3.51 -28.48 7.53
N PHE A 523 3.11 -27.24 7.22
CA PHE A 523 3.88 -26.28 6.42
C PHE A 523 4.17 -25.03 7.23
N LEU A 524 5.26 -24.33 6.92
CA LEU A 524 5.61 -23.06 7.56
C LEU A 524 5.81 -21.98 6.51
N ASP A 525 5.19 -20.83 6.73
CA ASP A 525 5.48 -19.61 5.97
C ASP A 525 5.33 -18.36 6.84
N THR A 526 5.83 -17.23 6.37
CA THR A 526 5.70 -15.91 7.01
C THR A 526 4.69 -15.03 6.29
N MET A 527 3.56 -14.82 6.94
CA MET A 527 2.40 -14.15 6.36
C MET A 527 2.15 -12.77 6.99
N PRO A 528 1.56 -11.83 6.25
CA PRO A 528 1.07 -10.59 6.83
C PRO A 528 -0.30 -10.82 7.52
N TYR A 529 -0.32 -10.53 8.81
CA TYR A 529 -1.52 -10.40 9.63
C TYR A 529 -2.00 -8.96 9.54
N ASN A 530 -3.19 -8.75 9.00
CA ASN A 530 -3.76 -7.42 8.77
C ASN A 530 -5.01 -7.22 9.61
N ILE A 531 -5.12 -6.07 10.27
CA ILE A 531 -6.36 -5.64 10.91
C ILE A 531 -6.70 -4.23 10.46
N ASP A 532 -7.91 -4.08 9.95
CA ASP A 532 -8.57 -2.79 9.86
C ASP A 532 -9.12 -2.45 11.25
N ILE A 533 -8.70 -1.32 11.83
CA ILE A 533 -9.09 -0.91 13.18
C ILE A 533 -10.48 -0.24 13.18
N SER A 534 -11.00 0.16 12.03
CA SER A 534 -12.28 0.85 12.00
C SER A 534 -13.42 -0.08 12.45
N PRO A 535 -14.22 0.31 13.46
CA PRO A 535 -15.32 -0.50 13.95
C PRO A 535 -16.47 -0.60 12.95
N THR A 536 -16.51 0.27 11.92
CA THR A 536 -17.55 0.23 10.88
C THR A 536 -17.29 -0.84 9.82
N THR A 537 -16.03 -1.06 9.46
CA THR A 537 -15.60 -2.06 8.47
C THR A 537 -15.20 -3.37 9.12
N ASN A 538 -14.76 -3.34 10.38
CA ASN A 538 -14.30 -4.50 11.12
C ASN A 538 -14.79 -4.48 12.58
N ALA A 539 -16.10 -4.62 12.77
CA ALA A 539 -16.72 -4.60 14.09
C ALA A 539 -16.20 -5.72 15.04
N LEU A 540 -15.72 -6.83 14.48
CA LEU A 540 -15.22 -7.99 15.24
C LEU A 540 -13.74 -7.87 15.63
N GLY A 541 -13.02 -6.86 15.13
CA GLY A 541 -11.57 -6.79 15.27
C GLY A 541 -10.88 -8.03 14.66
N LEU A 542 -11.42 -8.52 13.54
CA LEU A 542 -10.95 -9.69 12.83
C LEU A 542 -9.59 -9.40 12.17
N VAL A 543 -8.63 -10.29 12.42
CA VAL A 543 -7.33 -10.30 11.78
C VAL A 543 -7.38 -11.18 10.54
N ASN A 544 -7.10 -10.58 9.39
CA ASN A 544 -7.02 -11.27 8.12
C ASN A 544 -5.59 -11.74 7.86
N LEU A 545 -5.42 -13.06 7.74
CA LEU A 545 -4.22 -13.70 7.20
C LEU A 545 -4.27 -13.63 5.67
N LEU A 546 -3.19 -13.20 5.01
CA LEU A 546 -3.05 -13.38 3.56
C LEU A 546 -2.23 -14.63 3.29
N ALA A 547 -2.92 -15.70 2.91
CA ALA A 547 -2.30 -16.98 2.59
C ALA A 547 -1.39 -16.89 1.35
N PRO A 548 -0.29 -17.65 1.30
CA PRO A 548 0.65 -17.64 0.21
C PRO A 548 0.07 -18.30 -1.03
N SER A 549 0.66 -17.98 -2.19
CA SER A 549 0.31 -18.61 -3.46
C SER A 549 1.10 -19.89 -3.73
N VAL A 550 2.15 -20.16 -2.95
CA VAL A 550 3.03 -21.32 -3.10
C VAL A 550 3.28 -21.92 -1.73
N VAL A 551 3.07 -23.23 -1.62
CA VAL A 551 3.34 -24.00 -0.42
C VAL A 551 4.75 -24.60 -0.52
N GLY A 552 5.54 -24.45 0.55
CA GLY A 552 6.90 -25.03 0.65
C GLY A 552 6.88 -26.52 1.05
N ASP A 553 8.05 -27.05 1.39
CA ASP A 553 8.17 -28.44 1.84
C ASP A 553 7.56 -28.63 3.25
N PRO A 554 6.99 -29.82 3.55
CA PRO A 554 6.51 -30.14 4.89
C PRO A 554 7.60 -30.07 5.95
N ILE A 555 7.24 -29.57 7.13
CA ILE A 555 8.08 -29.50 8.31
C ILE A 555 7.59 -30.47 9.40
N PRO A 556 8.48 -31.01 10.22
CA PRO A 556 8.11 -31.90 11.33
C PRO A 556 7.44 -31.13 12.47
N LEU A 557 6.48 -31.77 13.15
CA LEU A 557 5.79 -31.21 14.33
C LEU A 557 5.87 -32.18 15.52
N HIS A 558 6.47 -31.72 16.60
CA HIS A 558 6.69 -32.51 17.80
C HIS A 558 5.35 -32.96 18.41
N PRO A 559 5.16 -34.25 18.72
CA PRO A 559 3.88 -34.80 19.17
C PRO A 559 3.29 -34.15 20.44
N ASP A 560 4.15 -33.70 21.36
CA ASP A 560 3.72 -32.99 22.57
C ASP A 560 2.92 -31.70 22.32
N TRP A 561 3.02 -31.07 21.14
CA TRP A 561 2.14 -29.93 20.81
C TRP A 561 0.66 -30.33 20.79
N LEU A 562 0.37 -31.57 20.41
CA LEU A 562 -0.99 -32.10 20.47
C LEU A 562 -1.43 -32.37 21.92
N LEU A 563 -0.54 -32.87 22.78
CA LEU A 563 -0.84 -33.04 24.20
C LEU A 563 -1.11 -31.67 24.86
N ALA A 564 -0.39 -30.63 24.44
CA ALA A 564 -0.64 -29.26 24.87
C ALA A 564 -1.99 -28.72 24.37
N ALA A 565 -2.39 -29.04 23.14
CA ALA A 565 -3.72 -28.73 22.61
C ALA A 565 -4.86 -29.34 23.43
N TRP A 566 -4.67 -30.56 23.94
CA TRP A 566 -5.61 -31.22 24.86
C TRP A 566 -5.40 -30.86 26.33
N ALA A 567 -4.41 -30.03 26.65
CA ALA A 567 -4.00 -29.68 28.01
C ALA A 567 -3.83 -30.89 28.94
N VAL A 568 -3.21 -31.97 28.44
CA VAL A 568 -2.97 -33.21 29.20
C VAL A 568 -1.49 -33.40 29.51
N THR A 569 -1.19 -34.26 30.49
CA THR A 569 0.16 -34.79 30.69
C THR A 569 0.44 -35.91 29.69
N ARG A 570 1.72 -36.25 29.48
CA ARG A 570 2.08 -37.52 28.83
C ARG A 570 1.41 -38.70 29.55
N SER A 571 0.80 -39.60 28.79
CA SER A 571 -0.03 -40.71 29.26
C SER A 571 -1.21 -40.30 30.15
N GLY A 572 -1.59 -39.02 30.12
CA GLY A 572 -2.75 -38.48 30.84
C GLY A 572 -4.07 -38.78 30.12
N VAL A 573 -5.17 -38.42 30.77
CA VAL A 573 -6.53 -38.59 30.24
C VAL A 573 -7.18 -37.23 30.08
N ALA A 574 -7.61 -36.90 28.85
CA ALA A 574 -8.46 -35.75 28.58
C ALA A 574 -9.87 -36.01 29.08
N ASP A 575 -10.50 -34.99 29.66
CA ASP A 575 -11.85 -35.08 30.20
C ASP A 575 -12.87 -35.42 29.11
N GLY A 576 -13.58 -36.54 29.30
CA GLY A 576 -14.59 -37.04 28.37
C GLY A 576 -15.87 -36.21 28.36
N ASP A 577 -16.10 -35.35 29.35
CA ASP A 577 -17.28 -34.48 29.42
C ASP A 577 -17.18 -33.24 28.49
N ARG A 578 -16.00 -32.99 27.93
CA ARG A 578 -15.75 -31.88 26.99
C ARG A 578 -16.43 -32.14 25.64
N ALA A 579 -16.85 -31.07 24.97
CA ALA A 579 -17.51 -31.18 23.66
C ALA A 579 -16.58 -31.80 22.61
N ALA A 580 -15.33 -31.35 22.53
CA ALA A 580 -14.35 -31.91 21.58
C ALA A 580 -14.09 -33.39 21.83
N ALA A 581 -13.99 -33.82 23.09
CA ALA A 581 -13.80 -35.21 23.46
C ALA A 581 -15.02 -36.07 23.10
N THR A 582 -16.21 -35.62 23.50
CA THR A 582 -17.47 -36.32 23.21
C THR A 582 -17.67 -36.49 21.71
N ASN A 583 -17.52 -35.40 20.95
CA ASN A 583 -17.69 -35.39 19.49
C ASN A 583 -16.74 -36.35 18.80
N LEU A 584 -15.46 -36.34 19.18
CA LEU A 584 -14.47 -37.25 18.61
C LEU A 584 -14.77 -38.72 18.96
N VAL A 585 -15.10 -39.02 20.23
CA VAL A 585 -15.43 -40.38 20.67
C VAL A 585 -16.69 -40.90 19.98
N THR A 586 -17.74 -40.08 19.85
CA THR A 586 -18.98 -40.44 19.16
C THR A 586 -18.74 -40.70 17.68
N THR A 587 -17.97 -39.84 17.00
CA THR A 587 -17.60 -40.05 15.59
C THR A 587 -16.74 -41.29 15.41
N LEU A 588 -15.80 -41.57 16.32
CA LEU A 588 -15.00 -42.81 16.27
C LEU A 588 -15.88 -44.06 16.42
N LYS A 589 -16.87 -44.05 17.33
CA LYS A 589 -17.85 -45.15 17.45
C LYS A 589 -18.65 -45.32 16.16
N TRP A 590 -19.02 -44.22 15.51
CA TRP A 590 -19.73 -44.26 14.23
C TRP A 590 -18.87 -44.83 13.10
N ALA A 591 -17.62 -44.37 12.99
CA ALA A 591 -16.65 -44.89 12.04
C ALA A 591 -16.37 -46.38 12.28
N ALA A 592 -16.25 -46.82 13.55
CA ALA A 592 -16.03 -48.22 13.90
C ALA A 592 -17.21 -49.14 13.55
N ASN A 593 -18.45 -48.62 13.59
CA ASN A 593 -19.67 -49.38 13.29
C ASN A 593 -20.11 -49.27 11.82
N SER A 594 -19.36 -48.56 10.98
CA SER A 594 -19.65 -48.42 9.54
C SER A 594 -18.64 -49.21 8.71
N GLU A 595 -19.12 -49.75 7.60
CA GLU A 595 -18.25 -50.39 6.60
C GLU A 595 -17.51 -49.32 5.78
N PRO A 596 -16.29 -49.63 5.28
CA PRO A 596 -15.63 -48.81 4.27
C PRO A 596 -16.52 -48.65 3.02
N PRO A 597 -16.33 -47.59 2.23
CA PRO A 597 -17.00 -47.44 0.94
C PRO A 597 -16.68 -48.59 -0.03
N GLU A 598 -17.56 -48.83 -1.01
CA GLU A 598 -17.31 -49.87 -2.03
C GLU A 598 -16.08 -49.52 -2.88
N THR A 599 -16.03 -48.28 -3.38
CA THR A 599 -14.93 -47.74 -4.18
C THR A 599 -14.35 -46.48 -3.55
N LEU A 600 -13.13 -46.08 -3.97
CA LEU A 600 -12.46 -44.87 -3.47
C LEU A 600 -13.25 -43.57 -3.78
N ASP A 601 -14.07 -43.59 -4.83
CA ASP A 601 -14.86 -42.43 -5.26
C ASP A 601 -16.15 -42.26 -4.43
N ASP A 602 -16.54 -43.27 -3.64
CA ASP A 602 -17.75 -43.21 -2.82
C ASP A 602 -17.49 -42.46 -1.50
N GLU A 603 -18.49 -41.72 -1.02
CA GLU A 603 -18.35 -40.90 0.17
C GLU A 603 -18.34 -41.72 1.47
N ASP A 604 -17.21 -41.71 2.17
CA ASP A 604 -17.07 -42.26 3.53
C ASP A 604 -17.31 -41.18 4.60
N PHE A 605 -18.58 -40.81 4.75
CA PHE A 605 -18.96 -39.69 5.61
C PHE A 605 -18.48 -39.83 7.07
N PRO A 606 -18.53 -41.00 7.74
CA PRO A 606 -18.01 -41.14 9.11
C PRO A 606 -16.51 -40.81 9.24
N ILE A 607 -15.69 -41.24 8.27
CA ILE A 607 -14.26 -40.92 8.24
C ILE A 607 -14.00 -39.47 7.86
N TYR A 608 -14.81 -38.89 6.97
CA TYR A 608 -14.74 -37.47 6.65
C TYR A 608 -15.00 -36.57 7.86
N VAL A 609 -16.00 -36.91 8.68
CA VAL A 609 -16.29 -36.21 9.94
C VAL A 609 -15.14 -36.39 10.93
N LEU A 610 -14.56 -37.59 11.01
CA LEU A 610 -13.38 -37.84 11.85
C LEU A 610 -12.18 -37.00 11.41
N ASN A 611 -11.92 -36.94 10.11
CA ASN A 611 -10.84 -36.15 9.51
C ASN A 611 -11.00 -34.66 9.87
N SER A 612 -12.22 -34.14 9.78
CA SER A 612 -12.56 -32.76 10.16
C SER A 612 -12.31 -32.45 11.65
N LEU A 613 -12.62 -33.38 12.56
CA LEU A 613 -12.37 -33.23 14.00
C LEU A 613 -10.88 -33.38 14.35
N HIS A 614 -10.18 -34.27 13.64
CA HIS A 614 -8.74 -34.44 13.72
C HIS A 614 -8.01 -33.16 13.29
N LEU A 615 -8.37 -32.61 12.12
CA LEU A 615 -7.92 -31.33 11.60
C LEU A 615 -8.11 -30.21 12.62
N THR A 616 -9.30 -30.09 13.21
CA THR A 616 -9.58 -29.10 14.26
C THR A 616 -8.59 -29.17 15.42
N THR A 617 -8.27 -30.39 15.86
CA THR A 617 -7.35 -30.64 16.96
C THR A 617 -5.92 -30.21 16.62
N ILE A 618 -5.44 -30.57 15.43
CA ILE A 618 -4.10 -30.18 15.01
C ILE A 618 -4.05 -28.66 14.72
N LEU A 619 -5.08 -28.06 14.13
CA LEU A 619 -5.12 -26.61 13.88
C LEU A 619 -5.01 -25.85 15.19
N HIS A 620 -5.73 -26.31 16.22
CA HIS A 620 -5.60 -25.79 17.56
C HIS A 620 -4.16 -25.90 18.08
N ALA A 621 -3.52 -27.07 17.95
CA ALA A 621 -2.11 -27.25 18.31
C ALA A 621 -1.18 -26.28 17.56
N LEU A 622 -1.36 -26.12 16.26
CA LEU A 622 -0.57 -25.21 15.41
C LEU A 622 -0.70 -23.74 15.85
N THR A 623 -1.87 -23.32 16.35
CA THR A 623 -2.01 -21.94 16.89
C THR A 623 -1.13 -21.68 18.12
N LEU A 624 -0.76 -22.75 18.86
CA LEU A 624 0.00 -22.68 20.12
C LEU A 624 1.52 -22.73 19.91
N VAL A 625 1.99 -23.27 18.79
CA VAL A 625 3.43 -23.41 18.49
C VAL A 625 4.10 -22.05 18.58
N ASP A 626 5.09 -21.91 19.45
CA ASP A 626 5.76 -20.65 19.68
C ASP A 626 6.98 -20.45 18.78
N PHE A 627 7.49 -19.22 18.75
CA PHE A 627 8.69 -18.90 18.00
C PHE A 627 9.56 -17.89 18.73
N SER A 628 10.86 -17.97 18.50
CA SER A 628 11.84 -17.02 18.99
C SER A 628 12.10 -15.91 17.97
N THR A 629 12.54 -14.75 18.47
CA THR A 629 12.94 -13.62 17.62
C THR A 629 14.40 -13.28 17.84
N LEU A 630 15.06 -12.86 16.76
CA LEU A 630 16.43 -12.36 16.80
C LEU A 630 16.43 -10.84 16.60
N ASN A 631 17.20 -10.13 17.42
CA ASN A 631 17.40 -8.70 17.25
C ASN A 631 18.32 -8.46 16.05
N ALA A 632 17.89 -7.60 15.12
CA ALA A 632 18.73 -7.17 14.02
C ALA A 632 19.82 -6.21 14.51
N THR A 633 20.95 -6.74 15.00
CA THR A 633 22.15 -5.92 15.24
C THR A 633 22.89 -5.70 13.92
N GLY A 634 23.25 -4.44 13.65
CA GLY A 634 23.58 -3.90 12.32
C GLY A 634 24.84 -4.42 11.61
N SER A 635 25.38 -5.59 11.95
CA SER A 635 26.52 -6.21 11.24
C SER A 635 26.24 -7.60 10.65
N THR A 636 25.21 -8.31 11.12
CA THR A 636 24.80 -9.64 10.58
C THR A 636 23.57 -9.58 9.68
N ALA A 637 22.85 -8.45 9.67
CA ALA A 637 21.59 -8.28 8.93
C ALA A 637 21.72 -8.39 7.39
N ALA A 638 22.92 -8.25 6.82
CA ALA A 638 23.12 -8.36 5.37
C ALA A 638 23.40 -9.80 4.90
N ALA A 639 23.67 -10.75 5.81
CA ALA A 639 24.11 -12.11 5.47
C ALA A 639 23.19 -13.22 6.03
N ASP A 640 22.09 -12.85 6.67
CA ASP A 640 21.14 -13.79 7.28
C ASP A 640 19.86 -13.84 6.43
N ASP A 641 19.57 -15.00 5.83
CA ASP A 641 18.45 -15.21 4.90
C ASP A 641 17.08 -15.34 5.61
N ARG A 642 17.05 -15.21 6.94
CA ARG A 642 15.83 -15.34 7.74
C ARG A 642 14.82 -14.22 7.47
N ALA A 643 13.54 -14.60 7.46
CA ALA A 643 12.44 -13.70 7.22
C ALA A 643 12.35 -12.57 8.27
N ALA A 644 12.16 -11.33 7.78
CA ALA A 644 11.97 -10.16 8.63
C ALA A 644 10.53 -10.06 9.14
N LEU A 645 10.37 -9.92 10.45
CA LEU A 645 9.09 -9.70 11.14
C LEU A 645 8.74 -8.21 11.10
N ILE A 646 8.32 -7.77 9.92
CA ILE A 646 8.00 -6.37 9.64
C ILE A 646 6.70 -6.01 10.35
N VAL A 647 6.72 -4.87 11.06
CA VAL A 647 5.52 -4.23 11.60
C VAL A 647 5.32 -2.93 10.84
N SER A 648 4.19 -2.78 10.16
CA SER A 648 3.82 -1.56 9.48
C SER A 648 2.45 -1.06 9.89
N ARG A 649 2.30 0.27 9.88
CA ARG A 649 1.06 0.96 10.17
C ARG A 649 0.70 1.78 8.96
N ARG A 650 -0.47 1.53 8.40
CA ARG A 650 -0.99 2.28 7.26
C ARG A 650 -2.01 3.26 7.79
N LEU A 651 -1.73 4.55 7.61
CA LEU A 651 -2.54 5.66 8.08
C LEU A 651 -3.20 6.32 6.88
N ARG A 652 -4.52 6.39 6.85
CA ARG A 652 -5.25 7.12 5.81
C ARG A 652 -5.29 8.61 6.16
N VAL A 653 -4.53 9.41 5.41
CA VAL A 653 -4.30 10.84 5.68
C VAL A 653 -4.20 11.64 4.40
N TRP A 654 -4.45 12.94 4.49
CA TRP A 654 -4.03 13.90 3.48
C TRP A 654 -2.52 14.12 3.60
N ALA A 655 -1.80 13.95 2.50
CA ALA A 655 -0.36 14.15 2.44
C ALA A 655 0.06 14.73 1.09
N TYR A 656 1.14 15.50 1.12
CA TYR A 656 1.91 15.82 -0.09
C TYR A 656 2.80 14.63 -0.42
N GLY A 657 2.96 14.30 -1.70
CA GLY A 657 3.70 13.11 -2.09
C GLY A 657 4.17 13.14 -3.52
N HIS A 658 5.30 12.48 -3.77
CA HIS A 658 5.96 12.43 -5.07
C HIS A 658 5.76 11.10 -5.82
N SER A 659 4.99 10.18 -5.24
CA SER A 659 4.84 8.81 -5.75
C SER A 659 3.95 8.72 -7.00
N SER A 660 3.07 9.69 -7.25
CA SER A 660 2.13 9.64 -8.38
C SER A 660 2.80 9.94 -9.72
N HIS A 661 2.31 9.29 -10.78
CA HIS A 661 2.75 9.58 -12.16
C HIS A 661 2.47 11.04 -12.56
N THR A 662 1.33 11.57 -12.11
CA THR A 662 0.93 12.96 -12.35
C THR A 662 1.90 13.96 -11.70
N PHE A 663 2.41 13.65 -10.50
CA PHE A 663 3.43 14.48 -9.85
C PHE A 663 4.71 14.54 -10.66
N ARG A 664 5.17 13.42 -11.24
CA ARG A 664 6.41 13.39 -12.05
C ARG A 664 6.30 14.28 -13.29
N VAL A 665 5.14 14.26 -13.97
CA VAL A 665 4.89 15.12 -15.12
C VAL A 665 4.81 16.59 -14.69
N GLY A 666 4.06 16.89 -13.62
CA GLY A 666 3.95 18.24 -13.07
C GLY A 666 5.31 18.82 -12.64
N LEU A 667 6.15 18.00 -12.01
CA LEU A 667 7.51 18.35 -11.63
C LEU A 667 8.34 18.80 -12.85
N VAL A 668 8.32 18.04 -13.95
CA VAL A 668 9.08 18.40 -15.16
C VAL A 668 8.62 19.76 -15.70
N VAL A 669 7.31 19.98 -15.80
CA VAL A 669 6.73 21.24 -16.30
C VAL A 669 7.13 22.42 -15.40
N VAL A 670 7.10 22.24 -14.08
CA VAL A 670 7.45 23.29 -13.11
C VAL A 670 8.94 23.59 -13.13
N VAL A 671 9.81 22.58 -13.27
CA VAL A 671 11.25 22.77 -13.48
C VAL A 671 11.52 23.54 -14.77
N CYS A 672 10.83 23.21 -15.86
CA CYS A 672 10.89 24.00 -17.10
C CYS A 672 10.42 25.45 -16.88
N GLY A 673 9.37 25.65 -16.07
CA GLY A 673 8.92 26.98 -15.66
C GLY A 673 10.00 27.77 -14.91
N VAL A 674 10.68 27.15 -13.94
CA VAL A 674 11.80 27.75 -13.21
C VAL A 674 12.93 28.16 -14.17
N LEU A 675 13.26 27.31 -15.15
CA LEU A 675 14.23 27.64 -16.21
C LEU A 675 13.78 28.86 -17.04
N CYS A 676 12.49 28.97 -17.36
CA CYS A 676 11.93 30.13 -18.08
C CYS A 676 12.08 31.42 -17.28
N VAL A 677 11.89 31.38 -15.95
CA VAL A 677 12.13 32.54 -15.07
C VAL A 677 13.61 32.96 -15.13
N PHE A 678 14.55 32.01 -15.04
CA PHE A 678 15.98 32.32 -15.14
C PHE A 678 16.36 32.89 -16.51
N LEU A 679 15.81 32.33 -17.60
CA LEU A 679 15.99 32.88 -18.95
C LEU A 679 15.46 34.31 -19.04
N ARG A 680 14.28 34.58 -18.48
CA ARG A 680 13.69 35.92 -18.43
C ARG A 680 14.56 36.92 -17.68
N LEU A 681 15.13 36.52 -16.55
CA LEU A 681 16.06 37.37 -15.79
C LEU A 681 17.34 37.63 -16.60
N GLY A 682 17.90 36.61 -17.24
CA GLY A 682 19.10 36.72 -18.08
C GLY A 682 18.91 37.66 -19.28
N PHE A 683 17.83 37.45 -20.06
CA PHE A 683 17.47 38.34 -21.17
C PHE A 683 17.09 39.74 -20.68
N GLY A 684 16.38 39.84 -19.56
CA GLY A 684 16.02 41.09 -18.91
C GLY A 684 17.24 41.94 -18.57
N CYS A 685 18.27 41.36 -17.97
CA CYS A 685 19.55 42.02 -17.68
C CYS A 685 20.31 42.42 -18.95
N PHE A 686 20.35 41.54 -19.97
CA PHE A 686 21.02 41.82 -21.24
C PHE A 686 20.37 43.00 -21.98
N VAL A 687 19.03 43.05 -22.01
CA VAL A 687 18.25 44.12 -22.65
C VAL A 687 18.27 45.41 -21.83
N ALA A 688 18.28 45.36 -20.50
CA ALA A 688 18.32 46.54 -19.61
C ALA A 688 19.58 47.40 -19.78
N SER A 689 20.71 46.80 -20.18
CA SER A 689 21.96 47.51 -20.47
C SER A 689 21.84 48.53 -21.61
N ARG A 690 20.79 48.46 -22.43
CA ARG A 690 20.56 49.35 -23.58
C ARG A 690 19.12 49.89 -23.52
N HIS A 691 18.94 51.09 -22.97
CA HIS A 691 17.64 51.77 -22.85
C HIS A 691 16.77 51.66 -24.12
N ARG A 692 15.62 51.00 -24.04
CA ARG A 692 14.65 50.90 -25.16
C ARG A 692 13.23 51.13 -24.65
N CYS A 693 12.59 52.18 -25.15
CA CYS A 693 11.15 52.45 -24.96
C CYS A 693 10.31 51.69 -26.00
N THR A 694 9.01 51.49 -25.73
CA THR A 694 8.01 50.97 -26.67
C THR A 694 7.99 51.73 -28.01
N LEU A 695 8.41 52.99 -27.99
CA LEU A 695 8.60 53.86 -29.16
C LEU A 695 9.74 53.38 -30.08
N ASN A 696 10.79 52.77 -29.52
CA ASN A 696 11.89 52.15 -30.30
C ASN A 696 11.43 50.83 -30.95
N PHE A 697 10.45 50.15 -30.35
CA PHE A 697 9.83 48.94 -30.90
C PHE A 697 8.92 49.28 -32.07
N LEU A 698 8.06 50.29 -31.90
CA LEU A 698 7.19 50.78 -32.95
C LEU A 698 7.99 51.33 -34.14
N THR A 699 9.09 52.05 -33.89
CA THR A 699 9.96 52.54 -34.96
C THR A 699 10.76 51.42 -35.65
N ALA A 700 11.14 50.34 -34.94
CA ALA A 700 11.78 49.17 -35.57
C ALA A 700 10.80 48.37 -36.46
N ALA A 701 9.53 48.29 -36.05
CA ALA A 701 8.47 47.70 -36.85
C ALA A 701 8.08 48.56 -38.07
N LEU A 702 8.01 49.89 -37.90
CA LEU A 702 7.74 50.83 -38.99
C LEU A 702 8.90 50.96 -39.99
N ARG A 703 10.11 50.52 -39.63
CA ARG A 703 11.26 50.39 -40.55
C ARG A 703 11.15 49.16 -41.46
N TYR A 704 10.23 48.25 -41.19
CA TYR A 704 9.97 47.10 -42.06
C TYR A 704 9.32 47.58 -43.36
N ALA A 705 9.95 47.29 -44.50
CA ALA A 705 9.44 47.61 -45.82
C ALA A 705 8.65 46.40 -46.37
N PRO A 706 7.30 46.44 -46.40
CA PRO A 706 6.52 45.31 -46.89
C PRO A 706 6.75 45.12 -48.39
N SER A 707 7.13 43.90 -48.79
CA SER A 707 7.08 43.50 -50.21
C SER A 707 5.67 43.04 -50.57
N GLY A 708 5.21 43.32 -51.79
CA GLY A 708 3.79 43.43 -52.20
C GLY A 708 2.91 42.18 -52.20
N GLY A 709 3.05 41.27 -51.22
CA GLY A 709 2.20 40.08 -51.08
C GLY A 709 1.81 39.74 -49.63
N GLU A 710 2.03 40.64 -48.67
CA GLU A 710 1.73 40.43 -47.24
C GLU A 710 0.30 40.80 -46.82
N PHE A 711 -0.41 41.61 -47.62
CA PHE A 711 -1.81 41.94 -47.39
C PHE A 711 -2.66 41.29 -48.47
N ASN A 712 -3.40 40.24 -48.13
CA ASN A 712 -4.32 39.57 -49.04
C ASN A 712 -5.41 40.54 -49.51
N GLY A 713 -5.27 41.08 -50.73
CA GLY A 713 -6.36 41.72 -51.47
C GLY A 713 -6.84 43.09 -50.97
N ALA A 714 -6.20 43.71 -49.98
CA ALA A 714 -6.47 45.11 -49.65
C ALA A 714 -5.90 46.02 -50.75
N GLY A 715 -6.78 46.51 -51.62
CA GLY A 715 -6.42 47.32 -52.77
C GLY A 715 -5.54 48.52 -52.39
N LYS A 716 -4.38 48.61 -53.05
CA LYS A 716 -3.48 49.77 -53.00
C LYS A 716 -4.21 50.95 -53.65
N LYS A 717 -4.92 51.76 -52.85
CA LYS A 717 -5.59 52.97 -53.32
C LYS A 717 -4.79 54.20 -52.91
N SER A 718 -4.29 54.87 -53.94
CA SER A 718 -3.67 56.20 -54.03
C SER A 718 -2.36 56.47 -53.28
N ASP A 719 -1.40 56.95 -54.07
CA ASP A 719 -0.33 57.85 -53.66
C ASP A 719 -0.84 58.92 -52.68
N ILE A 720 0.02 59.27 -51.72
CA ILE A 720 -0.19 60.20 -50.58
C ILE A 720 -0.67 59.49 -49.30
N THR A 721 0.30 58.97 -48.54
CA THR A 721 0.57 59.45 -47.16
C THR A 721 1.94 58.93 -46.73
N GLN A 722 2.96 59.77 -46.93
CA GLN A 722 4.18 59.72 -46.13
C GLN A 722 3.78 59.89 -44.67
N VAL A 723 3.85 58.84 -43.86
CA VAL A 723 3.83 59.02 -42.40
C VAL A 723 5.24 59.44 -41.99
N SER A 724 5.51 60.75 -42.06
CA SER A 724 6.67 61.33 -41.40
C SER A 724 6.36 61.51 -39.92
N VAL A 725 6.94 60.66 -39.06
CA VAL A 725 6.86 60.90 -37.62
C VAL A 725 7.79 62.06 -37.28
N ARG A 726 7.20 63.21 -36.93
CA ARG A 726 7.94 64.39 -36.48
C ARG A 726 8.14 64.30 -34.97
N VAL A 727 9.38 64.09 -34.53
CA VAL A 727 9.76 64.23 -33.11
C VAL A 727 10.20 65.67 -32.89
N VAL A 728 9.44 66.42 -32.08
CA VAL A 728 9.75 67.81 -31.71
C VAL A 728 10.34 67.79 -30.30
N ASP A 729 11.58 68.25 -30.15
CA ASP A 729 12.16 68.49 -28.84
C ASP A 729 11.53 69.76 -28.22
N LYS A 730 11.46 69.85 -26.88
CA LYS A 730 10.80 70.93 -26.13
C LYS A 730 11.40 72.33 -26.38
N GLY A 731 12.49 72.45 -27.13
CA GLY A 731 13.10 73.70 -27.58
C GLY A 731 12.76 74.12 -29.02
N GLY A 732 11.86 73.44 -29.73
CA GLY A 732 11.39 73.85 -31.07
C GLY A 732 12.34 73.56 -32.24
N GLY A 733 13.46 72.88 -32.00
CA GLY A 733 14.35 72.36 -33.06
C GLY A 733 13.91 70.98 -33.56
N VAL A 734 13.79 70.81 -34.88
CA VAL A 734 13.53 69.52 -35.53
C VAL A 734 14.83 68.70 -35.56
N VAL A 735 14.81 67.46 -35.04
CA VAL A 735 16.03 66.62 -34.99
C VAL A 735 16.06 65.47 -36.01
N ASP A 736 14.96 65.04 -36.63
CA ASP A 736 15.10 64.05 -37.72
C ASP A 736 13.88 63.92 -38.66
N ILE A 737 14.15 63.69 -39.95
CA ILE A 737 13.20 63.19 -40.95
C ILE A 737 13.84 61.96 -41.60
N VAL A 738 13.38 60.77 -41.23
CA VAL A 738 13.87 59.51 -41.82
C VAL A 738 13.05 59.19 -43.07
N ARG A 739 13.69 59.12 -44.25
CA ARG A 739 13.12 58.59 -45.50
C ARG A 739 13.68 57.19 -45.80
N PRO A 740 12.94 56.28 -46.47
CA PRO A 740 13.29 54.86 -46.56
C PRO A 740 14.36 54.51 -47.60
N HIS A 741 15.03 55.49 -48.22
CA HIS A 741 16.22 55.23 -49.03
C HIS A 741 17.35 56.16 -48.58
N GLY A 742 18.45 55.55 -48.12
CA GLY A 742 19.57 56.21 -47.47
C GLY A 742 20.14 57.38 -48.28
N ASN A 743 20.13 58.55 -47.66
CA ASN A 743 21.18 59.57 -47.71
C ASN A 743 20.78 60.72 -46.77
N VAL A 744 21.53 60.87 -45.67
CA VAL A 744 21.37 62.00 -44.76
C VAL A 744 22.09 63.20 -45.38
N ARG A 745 21.35 64.23 -45.82
CA ARG A 745 21.93 65.53 -46.16
C ARG A 745 21.55 66.55 -45.10
N TYR A 746 22.56 67.04 -44.37
CA TYR A 746 22.44 68.25 -43.57
C TYR A 746 22.43 69.47 -44.49
N ARG A 747 21.39 70.31 -44.39
CA ARG A 747 21.44 71.69 -44.86
C ARG A 747 21.32 72.61 -43.65
N PRO A 748 22.35 73.43 -43.33
CA PRO A 748 22.16 74.54 -42.43
C PRO A 748 21.34 75.63 -43.15
N LEU A 749 20.25 76.09 -42.54
CA LEU A 749 19.59 77.31 -42.96
C LEU A 749 20.43 78.50 -42.47
N ARG A 750 21.17 79.13 -43.41
CA ARG A 750 21.62 80.52 -43.26
C ARG A 750 20.38 81.41 -43.27
N GLY A 751 20.32 82.36 -42.33
CA GLY A 751 19.21 83.29 -42.15
C GLY A 751 19.16 84.44 -43.17
N LEU A 752 18.35 85.45 -42.79
CA LEU A 752 17.93 86.70 -43.48
C LEU A 752 16.52 86.55 -44.11
N VAL A 753 15.49 87.33 -43.79
CA VAL A 753 15.23 88.48 -42.89
C VAL A 753 13.82 88.31 -42.35
#